data_AF-A0AAN6EFE5-F1
#
_entry.id   AF-A0AAN6EFE5-F1
#
_cell.length_a   1.000
_cell.length_b   1.000
_cell.length_c   1.000
_cell.angle_alpha   90.00
_cell.angle_beta   90.00
_cell.angle_gamma   90.00
#
_symmetry.space_group_name_H-M   'P 1'
#
loop_
_entity.id
_entity.type
_entity.pdbx_description
1 polymer ?
#
loop_
_entity_poly.entity_id
_entity_poly.type
_entity_poly.pdbx_seq_one_letter_code
_entity_poly.pdbx_strand_id
1 'polypeptide(L)'
;MSPSSIHILDPTMSSVPNQSSCRNTESFSLDPDFVASYAETKPPFGFNGLGEIVYRRTYSRLKVDGTREQWFETIERVVNGTFRRQQEWADGNMLGWDACDAQRKAQTMYDKIFTMKFLPPGRGLWAMGSPLTEERRLFAALNNCAFVSTSKMWDNIDGARPSKPFVFLMDAAMLGVGVGFDTRGAQAAHAQNILVGNPHSAHARTVTFTVPDSREGWVESTGLLIDSYLAYEHVNYEFDYSQVRAAGLPIKGFGGVTSGPEPLRELHQLIRHTLDKHIGQPLSVTAIVDLMNLIGKCVVSGNVRRTAEIAFGDPHDPEYIDLKNYDVNPHRAAFGWTSNNSVFATVGMDYSDVSRRVQKNGEPGFQWMENARRYGRMGEENTRDTRVEGANPCNEQCLESYELCCLVETFPANHDSLDDYFETLESALLYAKTVTLLPTHWPETNRVMLRNRRIGTSVSGVAQFITRHGLNELRTWLDAAYARVQEIDSHISELFCVPKSVKTTSVKPSGTVSLLAGATPGMHYPESRFCIRRVRVSKNSDILPALEEAGYFIEDDVVDKSSMVVEIPVDHGEGVRGLRDVSMWEQLALAALLQKYWSDNQVSCTITFDPASEGPQLNNALDYYQYQLKGVSFLPRIDYGAYPQMPYEAIDEATYNKMARNIKSESQLHLVRDSEKKDAEAERFCTNDSCTI
;
A
#
# COMPACT_ATOMS: atom_id res chain seq x y z
N MET A 1 45.14 20.41 -11.43
CA MET A 1 46.01 20.46 -10.23
C MET A 1 45.45 21.50 -9.26
N SER A 2 44.66 21.04 -8.30
CA SER A 2 44.48 21.55 -6.93
C SER A 2 43.12 21.03 -6.44
N PRO A 3 43.05 20.23 -5.36
CA PRO A 3 41.79 19.84 -4.74
C PRO A 3 41.35 20.94 -3.77
N SER A 4 40.22 21.59 -4.05
CA SER A 4 39.63 22.56 -3.14
C SER A 4 38.85 21.85 -2.03
N SER A 5 39.28 22.15 -0.82
CA SER A 5 38.81 21.72 0.48
C SER A 5 37.29 21.74 0.64
N ILE A 6 36.75 20.64 1.16
CA ILE A 6 35.38 20.54 1.67
C ILE A 6 35.29 21.39 2.94
N HIS A 7 34.46 22.43 2.92
CA HIS A 7 34.10 23.19 4.11
C HIS A 7 33.01 22.41 4.88
N ILE A 8 33.35 22.02 6.10
CA ILE A 8 32.43 21.47 7.10
C ILE A 8 31.47 22.59 7.52
N LEU A 9 30.18 22.35 7.39
CA LEU A 9 29.09 23.26 7.77
C LEU A 9 28.94 23.38 9.30
N ASP A 10 28.43 24.54 9.70
CA ASP A 10 28.26 25.08 11.06
C ASP A 10 27.33 24.22 11.95
N PRO A 11 27.72 23.85 13.19
CA PRO A 11 26.94 22.95 14.04
C PRO A 11 25.98 23.76 14.92
N THR A 12 24.71 23.85 14.54
CA THR A 12 23.65 24.20 15.50
C THR A 12 22.53 23.16 15.43
N MET A 13 22.46 22.36 16.50
CA MET A 13 21.50 21.27 16.80
C MET A 13 21.76 19.85 16.22
N SER A 14 23.02 19.42 16.12
CA SER A 14 23.37 17.99 16.13
C SER A 14 24.14 17.67 17.41
N SER A 15 23.45 17.20 18.45
CA SER A 15 24.11 16.68 19.66
C SER A 15 24.90 15.43 19.29
N VAL A 16 26.21 15.44 19.55
CA VAL A 16 27.03 14.23 19.52
C VAL A 16 26.42 13.23 20.53
N PRO A 17 26.16 11.96 20.15
CA PRO A 17 25.58 10.99 21.06
C PRO A 17 26.42 10.85 22.33
N ASN A 18 25.76 10.58 23.46
CA ASN A 18 26.45 10.36 24.72
C ASN A 18 27.44 9.18 24.59
N GLN A 19 28.68 9.33 25.05
CA GLN A 19 29.69 8.27 24.92
C GLN A 19 29.27 6.95 25.60
N SER A 20 28.36 6.99 26.57
CA SER A 20 27.79 5.80 27.21
C SER A 20 26.84 5.01 26.29
N SER A 21 26.14 5.66 25.35
CA SER A 21 25.22 5.01 24.40
C SER A 21 25.93 4.46 23.15
N CYS A 22 27.21 4.80 22.95
CA CYS A 22 28.06 4.30 21.86
C CYS A 22 28.69 2.90 22.12
N ARG A 23 28.10 2.08 22.98
CA ARG A 23 28.63 0.75 23.32
C ARG A 23 28.04 -0.32 22.41
N ASN A 24 28.87 -1.27 21.98
CA ASN A 24 28.40 -2.49 21.31
C ASN A 24 27.65 -3.36 22.35
N THR A 25 26.33 -3.26 22.34
CA THR A 25 25.41 -4.11 23.11
C THR A 25 24.97 -5.32 22.29
N GLU A 26 24.44 -6.36 22.94
CA GLU A 26 23.89 -7.54 22.24
C GLU A 26 22.73 -7.19 21.30
N SER A 27 22.02 -6.09 21.58
CA SER A 27 20.95 -5.59 20.73
C SER A 27 20.90 -4.06 20.79
N PHE A 28 20.75 -3.42 19.63
CA PHE A 28 20.69 -1.98 19.51
C PHE A 28 19.47 -1.41 20.24
N SER A 29 19.66 -0.28 20.91
CA SER A 29 18.59 0.55 21.43
C SER A 29 19.02 2.00 21.37
N LEU A 30 18.13 2.88 20.93
CA LEU A 30 18.28 4.32 21.00
C LEU A 30 18.60 4.76 22.43
N ASP A 31 19.35 5.86 22.53
CA ASP A 31 19.63 6.54 23.78
C ASP A 31 18.31 6.96 24.47
N PRO A 32 17.98 6.42 25.66
CA PRO A 32 16.72 6.72 26.33
C PRO A 32 16.56 8.20 26.70
N ASP A 33 17.67 8.89 27.00
CA ASP A 33 17.63 10.32 27.36
C ASP A 33 17.28 11.17 26.13
N PHE A 34 17.76 10.76 24.95
CA PHE A 34 17.36 11.38 23.68
C PHE A 34 15.87 11.19 23.43
N VAL A 35 15.34 9.97 23.57
CA VAL A 35 13.91 9.70 23.35
C VAL A 35 13.04 10.46 24.34
N ALA A 36 13.44 10.50 25.62
CA ALA A 36 12.70 11.21 26.67
C ALA A 36 12.55 12.71 26.39
N SER A 37 13.47 13.33 25.64
CA SER A 37 13.37 14.73 25.26
C SER A 37 12.16 15.04 24.35
N TYR A 38 11.61 14.04 23.66
CA TYR A 38 10.43 14.18 22.80
C TYR A 38 9.11 13.94 23.52
N ALA A 39 9.11 13.43 24.75
CA ALA A 39 7.89 13.03 25.45
C ALA A 39 6.89 14.20 25.64
N GLU A 40 7.41 15.40 25.90
CA GLU A 40 6.61 16.62 26.08
C GLU A 40 6.54 17.50 24.81
N THR A 41 7.16 17.04 23.71
CA THR A 41 7.15 17.78 22.44
C THR A 41 5.89 17.44 21.66
N LYS A 42 5.10 18.45 21.29
CA LYS A 42 3.88 18.25 20.49
C LYS A 42 4.25 17.82 19.05
N PRO A 43 3.78 16.66 18.58
CA PRO A 43 4.02 16.25 17.19
C PRO A 43 3.32 17.17 16.19
N PRO A 44 3.93 17.46 15.03
CA PRO A 44 3.33 18.30 14.00
C PRO A 44 2.34 17.52 13.12
N PHE A 45 1.32 16.90 13.74
CA PHE A 45 0.27 16.21 12.99
C PHE A 45 -0.50 17.18 12.08
N GLY A 46 -0.75 16.75 10.85
CA GLY A 46 -1.41 17.54 9.82
C GLY A 46 -2.91 17.78 10.02
N PHE A 47 -3.42 18.74 9.24
CA PHE A 47 -4.85 19.04 9.03
C PHE A 47 -5.65 19.17 10.33
N ASN A 48 -5.21 20.05 11.24
CA ASN A 48 -5.91 20.38 12.49
C ASN A 48 -6.21 19.18 13.40
N GLY A 49 -5.31 18.18 13.45
CA GLY A 49 -5.46 17.02 14.33
C GLY A 49 -6.06 15.79 13.66
N LEU A 50 -6.50 15.86 12.39
CA LEU A 50 -6.84 14.68 11.59
C LEU A 50 -5.70 13.65 11.61
N GLY A 51 -4.44 14.12 11.45
CA GLY A 51 -3.28 13.25 11.47
C GLY A 51 -3.13 12.47 12.78
N GLU A 52 -3.44 13.10 13.92
CA GLU A 52 -3.37 12.45 15.24
C GLU A 52 -4.48 11.40 15.39
N ILE A 53 -5.71 11.74 14.97
CA ILE A 53 -6.86 10.82 14.99
C ILE A 53 -6.54 9.56 14.18
N VAL A 54 -6.01 9.75 12.97
CA VAL A 54 -5.61 8.65 12.08
C VAL A 54 -4.48 7.83 12.72
N TYR A 55 -3.48 8.47 13.33
CA TYR A 55 -2.40 7.80 14.04
C TYR A 55 -2.91 6.91 15.19
N ARG A 56 -3.71 7.48 16.10
CA ARG A 56 -4.26 6.78 17.29
C ARG A 56 -5.06 5.54 16.88
N ARG A 57 -5.91 5.69 15.87
CA ARG A 57 -6.77 4.61 15.37
C ARG A 57 -6.02 3.53 14.58
N THR A 58 -4.88 3.86 13.96
CA THR A 58 -4.30 2.98 12.91
C THR A 58 -2.93 2.43 13.25
N TYR A 59 -2.10 3.18 13.97
CA TYR A 59 -0.67 2.87 14.13
C TYR A 59 -0.23 2.78 15.59
N SER A 60 -0.97 3.41 16.52
CA SER A 60 -0.70 3.36 17.95
C SER A 60 -1.07 1.99 18.54
N ARG A 61 -0.06 1.22 18.94
CA ARG A 61 -0.25 -0.14 19.48
C ARG A 61 -0.65 -0.12 20.95
N LEU A 62 -1.37 -1.16 21.39
CA LEU A 62 -1.60 -1.40 22.81
C LEU A 62 -0.30 -1.90 23.47
N LYS A 63 0.13 -1.23 24.53
CA LYS A 63 1.25 -1.63 25.38
C LYS A 63 0.79 -2.66 26.41
N VAL A 64 1.75 -3.34 27.04
CA VAL A 64 1.49 -4.37 28.05
C VAL A 64 0.77 -3.81 29.28
N ASP A 65 1.03 -2.54 29.61
CA ASP A 65 0.38 -1.82 30.71
C ASP A 65 -1.09 -1.43 30.42
N GLY A 66 -1.58 -1.73 29.21
CA GLY A 66 -2.94 -1.40 28.77
C GLY A 66 -3.11 0.01 28.22
N THR A 67 -2.06 0.83 28.22
CA THR A 67 -2.07 2.13 27.53
C THR A 67 -1.64 1.98 26.08
N ARG A 68 -1.88 3.00 25.25
CA ARG A 68 -1.47 3.02 23.85
C ARG A 68 -0.15 3.77 23.65
N GLU A 69 0.61 3.38 22.64
CA GLU A 69 1.81 4.09 22.23
C GLU A 69 1.51 5.56 21.91
N GLN A 70 2.29 6.47 22.46
CA GLN A 70 2.38 7.84 21.98
C GLN A 70 3.29 7.92 20.75
N TRP A 71 3.23 9.03 20.02
CA TRP A 71 3.95 9.16 18.74
C TRP A 71 5.45 8.93 18.91
N PHE A 72 6.05 9.55 19.92
CA PHE A 72 7.46 9.43 20.25
C PHE A 72 7.86 7.96 20.57
N GLU A 73 6.99 7.18 21.22
CA GLU A 73 7.20 5.75 21.52
C GLU A 73 7.07 4.89 20.25
N THR A 74 6.13 5.21 19.36
CA THR A 74 5.99 4.52 18.07
C THR A 74 7.26 4.67 17.24
N ILE A 75 7.82 5.88 17.18
CA ILE A 75 9.05 6.13 16.41
C ILE A 75 10.22 5.40 17.05
N GLU A 76 10.33 5.44 18.38
CA GLU A 76 11.36 4.69 19.11
C GLU A 76 11.31 3.21 18.72
N ARG A 77 10.14 2.59 18.78
CA ARG A 77 9.95 1.19 18.39
C ARG A 77 10.41 0.93 16.96
N VAL A 78 9.99 1.78 16.02
CA VAL A 78 10.29 1.61 14.59
C VAL A 78 11.79 1.78 14.30
N VAL A 79 12.42 2.81 14.86
CA VAL A 79 13.86 3.08 14.67
C VAL A 79 14.68 1.98 15.34
N ASN A 80 14.36 1.59 16.58
CA ASN A 80 15.01 0.47 17.25
C ASN A 80 14.90 -0.82 16.45
N GLY A 81 13.71 -1.16 15.97
CA GLY A 81 13.51 -2.34 15.11
C GLY A 81 14.37 -2.29 13.84
N THR A 82 14.48 -1.12 13.21
CA THR A 82 15.29 -0.92 12.01
C THR A 82 16.77 -1.17 12.29
N PHE A 83 17.35 -0.52 13.30
CA PHE A 83 18.78 -0.64 13.58
C PHE A 83 19.16 -1.98 14.21
N ARG A 84 18.27 -2.63 14.98
CA ARG A 84 18.48 -4.02 15.45
C ARG A 84 18.61 -4.98 14.28
N ARG A 85 17.77 -4.85 13.24
CA ARG A 85 17.87 -5.69 12.05
C ARG A 85 19.16 -5.46 11.26
N GLN A 86 19.64 -4.23 11.21
CA GLN A 86 20.95 -3.93 10.61
C GLN A 86 22.10 -4.54 11.42
N GLN A 87 22.05 -4.43 12.75
CA GLN A 87 23.04 -5.04 13.63
C GLN A 87 23.06 -6.56 13.46
N GLU A 88 21.90 -7.22 13.51
CA GLU A 88 21.79 -8.66 13.28
C GLU A 88 22.32 -9.09 11.91
N TRP A 89 22.06 -8.30 10.86
CA TRP A 89 22.62 -8.55 9.54
C TRP A 89 24.15 -8.42 9.53
N ALA A 90 24.68 -7.36 10.14
CA ALA A 90 26.11 -7.12 10.22
C ALA A 90 26.81 -8.22 11.02
N ASP A 91 26.27 -8.61 12.18
CA ASP A 91 26.81 -9.66 13.03
C ASP A 91 26.73 -11.03 12.35
N GLY A 92 25.58 -11.35 11.74
CA GLY A 92 25.35 -12.61 11.02
C GLY A 92 26.25 -12.80 9.79
N ASN A 93 26.77 -11.71 9.22
CA ASN A 93 27.68 -11.73 8.07
C ASN A 93 29.12 -11.27 8.40
N MET A 94 29.42 -11.00 9.67
CA MET A 94 30.73 -10.49 10.13
C MET A 94 31.20 -9.20 9.43
N LEU A 95 30.28 -8.26 9.20
CA LEU A 95 30.56 -6.98 8.52
C LEU A 95 31.14 -5.92 9.48
N GLY A 96 31.00 -6.12 10.80
CA GLY A 96 31.35 -5.15 11.83
C GLY A 96 30.23 -4.14 12.08
N TRP A 97 30.08 -3.73 13.34
CA TRP A 97 29.06 -2.79 13.79
C TRP A 97 29.69 -1.60 14.52
N ASP A 98 29.42 -0.38 14.03
CA ASP A 98 29.79 0.87 14.69
C ASP A 98 28.56 1.42 15.44
N ALA A 99 28.48 1.13 16.74
CA ALA A 99 27.39 1.61 17.58
C ALA A 99 27.30 3.14 17.66
N CYS A 100 28.41 3.87 17.52
CA CYS A 100 28.41 5.33 17.57
C CYS A 100 27.79 5.93 16.30
N ASP A 101 28.17 5.41 15.13
CA ASP A 101 27.55 5.80 13.87
C ASP A 101 26.07 5.40 13.82
N ALA A 102 25.75 4.20 14.30
CA ALA A 102 24.37 3.74 14.40
C ALA A 102 23.51 4.65 15.29
N GLN A 103 24.00 5.07 16.47
CA GLN A 103 23.28 6.02 17.32
C GLN A 103 23.03 7.36 16.62
N ARG A 104 24.04 7.93 15.95
CA ARG A 104 23.86 9.19 15.20
C ARG A 104 22.77 9.05 14.13
N LYS A 105 22.89 8.04 13.26
CA LYS A 105 21.93 7.81 12.19
C LYS A 105 20.53 7.49 12.72
N ALA A 106 20.43 6.77 13.82
CA ALA A 106 19.15 6.47 14.46
C ALA A 106 18.49 7.72 15.06
N GLN A 107 19.25 8.60 15.70
CA GLN A 107 18.73 9.87 16.23
C GLN A 107 18.28 10.80 15.10
N THR A 108 19.04 10.91 14.00
CA THR A 108 18.60 11.64 12.80
C THR A 108 17.33 11.03 12.21
N MET A 109 17.28 9.70 12.04
CA MET A 109 16.09 9.03 11.53
C MET A 109 14.87 9.29 12.41
N TYR A 110 15.05 9.22 13.73
CA TYR A 110 14.00 9.50 14.71
C TYR A 110 13.44 10.91 14.53
N ASP A 111 14.31 11.93 14.47
CA ASP A 111 13.89 13.33 14.31
C ASP A 111 13.14 13.56 12.98
N LYS A 112 13.66 13.03 11.86
CA LYS A 112 13.00 13.20 10.55
C LYS A 112 11.63 12.48 10.49
N ILE A 113 11.44 11.38 11.22
CA ILE A 113 10.12 10.73 11.35
C ILE A 113 9.22 11.56 12.28
N PHE A 114 9.74 12.00 13.43
CA PHE A 114 8.99 12.80 14.41
C PHE A 114 8.41 14.06 13.79
N THR A 115 9.22 14.75 12.99
CA THR A 115 8.89 16.01 12.32
C THR A 115 8.13 15.84 11.00
N MET A 116 7.71 14.61 10.65
CA MET A 116 6.95 14.31 9.43
C MET A 116 7.68 14.69 8.12
N LYS A 117 9.02 14.64 8.11
CA LYS A 117 9.85 14.87 6.91
C LYS A 117 9.90 13.63 6.02
N PHE A 118 9.95 12.45 6.62
CA PHE A 118 9.58 11.19 5.96
C PHE A 118 8.86 10.28 6.93
N LEU A 119 8.10 9.32 6.40
CA LEU A 119 7.46 8.29 7.18
C LEU A 119 7.72 6.90 6.55
N PRO A 120 7.98 5.87 7.37
CA PRO A 120 7.82 4.49 6.98
C PRO A 120 6.44 4.24 6.36
N PRO A 121 6.26 3.18 5.56
CA PRO A 121 4.93 2.84 5.07
C PRO A 121 4.04 2.54 6.29
N GLY A 122 2.72 2.69 6.16
CA GLY A 122 1.81 2.45 7.29
C GLY A 122 1.96 1.05 7.92
N ARG A 123 2.42 0.06 7.14
CA ARG A 123 2.83 -1.25 7.67
C ARG A 123 4.10 -1.18 8.50
N GLY A 124 5.11 -0.46 8.04
CA GLY A 124 6.32 -0.15 8.79
C GLY A 124 6.04 0.50 10.14
N LEU A 125 5.18 1.53 10.17
CA LEU A 125 4.77 2.20 11.42
C LEU A 125 4.12 1.22 12.42
N TRP A 126 3.30 0.30 11.93
CA TRP A 126 2.60 -0.68 12.76
C TRP A 126 3.46 -1.87 13.20
N ALA A 127 4.31 -2.40 12.32
CA ALA A 127 4.92 -3.71 12.47
C ALA A 127 6.41 -3.68 12.82
N MET A 128 7.19 -2.69 12.35
CA MET A 128 8.64 -2.65 12.62
C MET A 128 8.89 -2.50 14.12
N GLY A 129 9.80 -3.32 14.67
CA GLY A 129 10.13 -3.33 16.10
C GLY A 129 9.04 -3.93 17.00
N SER A 130 7.94 -4.43 16.44
CA SER A 130 6.86 -5.06 17.21
C SER A 130 7.12 -6.56 17.41
N PRO A 131 6.40 -7.24 18.33
CA PRO A 131 6.48 -8.70 18.47
C PRO A 131 6.27 -9.48 17.17
N LEU A 132 5.56 -8.89 16.18
CA LEU A 132 5.37 -9.49 14.87
C LEU A 132 6.69 -9.68 14.11
N THR A 133 7.59 -8.69 14.19
CA THR A 133 8.91 -8.75 13.54
C THR A 133 9.98 -9.31 14.46
N GLU A 134 9.96 -8.93 15.74
CA GLU A 134 11.00 -9.31 16.71
C GLU A 134 10.91 -10.79 17.12
N GLU A 135 9.70 -11.26 17.45
CA GLU A 135 9.51 -12.60 18.01
C GLU A 135 9.08 -13.59 16.93
N ARG A 136 8.09 -13.20 16.10
CA ARG A 136 7.49 -14.10 15.10
C ARG A 136 8.22 -14.12 13.77
N ARG A 137 9.10 -13.14 13.52
CA ARG A 137 9.85 -12.99 12.26
C ARG A 137 8.97 -12.98 11.00
N LEU A 138 7.75 -12.43 11.11
CA LEU A 138 6.83 -12.29 10.00
C LEU A 138 7.10 -11.00 9.23
N PHE A 139 8.23 -10.97 8.54
CA PHE A 139 8.74 -9.76 7.89
C PHE A 139 7.95 -9.31 6.66
N ALA A 140 7.19 -10.21 6.01
CA ALA A 140 6.26 -9.84 4.95
C ALA A 140 5.23 -8.77 5.39
N ALA A 141 4.95 -8.67 6.69
CA ALA A 141 4.07 -7.64 7.25
C ALA A 141 4.67 -6.23 7.21
N LEU A 142 5.94 -6.06 6.82
CA LEU A 142 6.58 -4.77 6.55
C LEU A 142 6.38 -4.30 5.11
N ASN A 143 5.99 -5.20 4.21
CA ASN A 143 5.70 -4.92 2.82
C ASN A 143 4.21 -4.60 2.65
N ASN A 144 3.88 -3.59 1.86
CA ASN A 144 2.49 -3.19 1.67
C ASN A 144 1.78 -4.00 0.60
N CYS A 145 2.52 -4.44 -0.42
CA CYS A 145 1.94 -5.00 -1.62
C CYS A 145 2.86 -6.03 -2.29
N ALA A 146 2.29 -6.79 -3.23
CA ALA A 146 2.94 -7.80 -4.05
C ALA A 146 2.36 -7.81 -5.47
N PHE A 147 2.99 -8.59 -6.35
CA PHE A 147 2.41 -9.03 -7.62
C PHE A 147 2.60 -10.54 -7.82
N VAL A 148 1.65 -11.22 -8.48
CA VAL A 148 1.77 -12.62 -8.88
C VAL A 148 1.19 -12.87 -10.28
N SER A 149 1.98 -13.50 -11.14
CA SER A 149 1.57 -13.87 -12.50
C SER A 149 0.90 -15.23 -12.50
N THR A 150 -0.16 -15.41 -13.28
CA THR A 150 -0.79 -16.72 -13.48
C THR A 150 -0.20 -17.47 -14.68
N SER A 151 0.71 -16.85 -15.44
CA SER A 151 1.29 -17.42 -16.67
C SER A 151 1.96 -18.79 -16.50
N LYS A 152 2.49 -19.09 -15.31
CA LYS A 152 3.22 -20.33 -14.99
C LYS A 152 2.44 -21.30 -14.13
N MET A 153 1.14 -21.07 -13.93
CA MET A 153 0.32 -21.93 -13.06
C MET A 153 0.21 -23.38 -13.57
N TRP A 154 0.44 -23.58 -14.88
CA TRP A 154 0.36 -24.88 -15.53
C TRP A 154 1.72 -25.54 -15.77
N ASP A 155 2.82 -24.90 -15.35
CA ASP A 155 4.15 -25.46 -15.57
C ASP A 155 4.31 -26.73 -14.73
N ASN A 156 4.60 -27.87 -15.37
CA ASN A 156 4.91 -29.16 -14.73
C ASN A 156 6.31 -29.14 -14.07
N ILE A 157 6.56 -28.18 -13.19
CA ILE A 157 7.74 -28.16 -12.33
C ILE A 157 7.41 -29.03 -11.11
N ASP A 158 8.29 -29.97 -10.77
CA ASP A 158 8.11 -30.88 -9.64
C ASP A 158 7.65 -30.13 -8.37
N GLY A 159 6.43 -30.42 -7.91
CA GLY A 159 5.81 -29.81 -6.71
C GLY A 159 5.08 -28.48 -6.93
N ALA A 160 5.02 -27.94 -8.15
CA ALA A 160 4.19 -26.78 -8.47
C ALA A 160 2.71 -27.17 -8.55
N ARG A 161 1.87 -26.46 -7.78
CA ARG A 161 0.42 -26.64 -7.75
C ARG A 161 -0.26 -25.54 -8.59
N PRO A 162 -1.23 -25.84 -9.47
CA PRO A 162 -1.99 -24.82 -10.18
C PRO A 162 -2.65 -23.78 -9.26
N SER A 163 -2.96 -24.15 -8.02
CA SER A 163 -3.46 -23.24 -6.99
C SER A 163 -2.47 -22.15 -6.54
N LYS A 164 -1.17 -22.26 -6.88
CA LYS A 164 -0.09 -21.45 -6.29
C LYS A 164 -0.31 -19.93 -6.33
N PRO A 165 -0.75 -19.30 -7.45
CA PRO A 165 -1.03 -17.87 -7.45
C PRO A 165 -2.15 -17.48 -6.48
N PHE A 166 -3.21 -18.30 -6.38
CA PHE A 166 -4.37 -18.05 -5.53
C PHE A 166 -4.02 -18.16 -4.04
N VAL A 167 -3.28 -19.20 -3.66
CA VAL A 167 -2.84 -19.38 -2.27
C VAL A 167 -1.79 -18.34 -1.86
N PHE A 168 -0.96 -17.88 -2.78
CA PHE A 168 -0.07 -16.74 -2.52
C PHE A 168 -0.86 -15.47 -2.24
N LEU A 169 -1.88 -15.17 -3.04
CA LEU A 169 -2.76 -14.03 -2.80
C LEU A 169 -3.43 -14.14 -1.43
N MET A 170 -4.03 -15.28 -1.12
CA MET A 170 -4.70 -15.51 0.17
C MET A 170 -3.77 -15.27 1.35
N ASP A 171 -2.57 -15.85 1.28
CA ASP A 171 -1.58 -15.77 2.34
C ASP A 171 -1.05 -14.34 2.54
N ALA A 172 -0.68 -13.69 1.43
CA ALA A 172 -0.23 -12.30 1.43
C ALA A 172 -1.32 -11.35 1.95
N ALA A 173 -2.57 -11.51 1.49
CA ALA A 173 -3.70 -10.73 1.94
C ALA A 173 -3.97 -10.91 3.44
N MET A 174 -3.85 -12.13 3.98
CA MET A 174 -3.97 -12.40 5.42
C MET A 174 -2.85 -11.76 6.25
N LEU A 175 -1.72 -11.44 5.64
CA LEU A 175 -0.63 -10.66 6.24
C LEU A 175 -0.78 -9.14 5.99
N GLY A 176 -1.91 -8.71 5.41
CA GLY A 176 -2.20 -7.31 5.11
C GLY A 176 -1.42 -6.75 3.92
N VAL A 177 -0.95 -7.63 3.03
CA VAL A 177 -0.25 -7.30 1.78
C VAL A 177 -1.25 -7.33 0.63
N GLY A 178 -1.45 -6.22 -0.07
CA GLY A 178 -2.30 -6.18 -1.27
C GLY A 178 -1.62 -6.83 -2.47
N VAL A 179 -2.34 -7.51 -3.36
CA VAL A 179 -1.74 -8.33 -4.43
C VAL A 179 -2.30 -7.95 -5.79
N GLY A 180 -1.41 -7.55 -6.70
CA GLY A 180 -1.73 -7.51 -8.13
C GLY A 180 -1.57 -8.88 -8.77
N PHE A 181 -2.43 -9.20 -9.74
CA PHE A 181 -2.33 -10.46 -10.47
C PHE A 181 -2.74 -10.30 -11.93
N ASP A 182 -2.37 -11.24 -12.78
CA ASP A 182 -2.80 -11.27 -14.18
C ASP A 182 -3.67 -12.50 -14.51
N THR A 183 -4.28 -12.49 -15.69
CA THR A 183 -5.16 -13.56 -16.17
C THR A 183 -4.52 -14.45 -17.25
N ARG A 184 -3.19 -14.38 -17.43
CA ARG A 184 -2.46 -15.11 -18.50
C ARG A 184 -2.59 -16.63 -18.39
N GLY A 185 -2.88 -17.15 -17.19
CA GLY A 185 -3.18 -18.55 -16.95
C GLY A 185 -4.35 -19.07 -17.78
N ALA A 186 -5.37 -18.26 -18.07
CA ALA A 186 -6.52 -18.70 -18.87
C ALA A 186 -6.13 -18.95 -20.33
N GLN A 187 -5.35 -18.04 -20.91
CA GLN A 187 -4.80 -18.21 -22.27
C GLN A 187 -3.91 -19.46 -22.34
N ALA A 188 -3.07 -19.70 -21.34
CA ALA A 188 -2.22 -20.88 -21.27
C ALA A 188 -3.05 -22.18 -21.16
N ALA A 189 -4.12 -22.19 -20.36
CA ALA A 189 -5.04 -23.32 -20.25
C ALA A 189 -5.68 -23.65 -21.60
N HIS A 190 -6.20 -22.63 -22.30
CA HIS A 190 -6.81 -22.79 -23.61
C HIS A 190 -5.81 -23.29 -24.66
N ALA A 191 -4.62 -22.69 -24.73
CA ALA A 191 -3.58 -23.06 -25.70
C ALA A 191 -3.07 -24.50 -25.51
N GLN A 192 -3.01 -24.97 -24.26
CA GLN A 192 -2.54 -26.30 -23.90
C GLN A 192 -3.67 -27.35 -23.78
N ASN A 193 -4.93 -26.93 -24.00
CA ASN A 193 -6.12 -27.76 -23.79
C ASN A 193 -6.18 -28.40 -22.39
N ILE A 194 -5.81 -27.64 -21.36
CA ILE A 194 -5.90 -28.05 -19.96
C ILE A 194 -7.33 -27.82 -19.52
N LEU A 195 -8.02 -28.90 -19.13
CA LEU A 195 -9.43 -28.87 -18.75
C LEU A 195 -9.56 -28.91 -17.23
N VAL A 196 -10.56 -28.21 -16.70
CA VAL A 196 -10.98 -28.34 -15.32
C VAL A 196 -11.57 -29.75 -15.13
N GLY A 197 -11.03 -30.51 -14.19
CA GLY A 197 -11.49 -31.87 -13.91
C GLY A 197 -12.72 -31.92 -13.01
N ASN A 198 -13.29 -33.12 -12.89
CA ASN A 198 -14.47 -33.38 -12.08
C ASN A 198 -14.12 -34.12 -10.78
N PRO A 199 -13.94 -33.42 -9.65
CA PRO A 199 -13.66 -34.07 -8.36
C PRO A 199 -14.87 -34.84 -7.82
N HIS A 200 -16.07 -34.66 -8.37
CA HIS A 200 -17.28 -35.38 -7.95
C HIS A 200 -17.52 -36.67 -8.74
N SER A 201 -16.57 -37.09 -9.58
CA SER A 201 -16.73 -38.31 -10.37
C SER A 201 -16.90 -39.53 -9.45
N ALA A 202 -17.64 -40.54 -9.90
CA ALA A 202 -17.86 -41.77 -9.12
C ALA A 202 -16.56 -42.54 -8.78
N HIS A 203 -15.45 -42.19 -9.46
CA HIS A 203 -14.13 -42.80 -9.26
C HIS A 203 -13.21 -41.92 -8.40
N ALA A 204 -13.63 -40.70 -8.06
CA ALA A 204 -12.83 -39.79 -7.24
C ALA A 204 -12.78 -40.27 -5.80
N ARG A 205 -11.59 -40.25 -5.21
CA ARG A 205 -11.39 -40.55 -3.79
C ARG A 205 -11.89 -39.37 -2.95
N THR A 206 -12.73 -39.65 -1.95
CA THR A 206 -13.12 -38.65 -0.94
C THR A 206 -12.13 -38.62 0.21
N VAL A 207 -11.68 -37.43 0.59
CA VAL A 207 -10.74 -37.20 1.70
C VAL A 207 -11.29 -36.11 2.61
N THR A 208 -11.37 -36.40 3.91
CA THR A 208 -11.68 -35.37 4.91
C THR A 208 -10.41 -34.66 5.35
N PHE A 209 -10.39 -33.33 5.25
CA PHE A 209 -9.31 -32.48 5.75
C PHE A 209 -9.83 -31.63 6.91
N THR A 210 -9.30 -31.86 8.11
CA THR A 210 -9.57 -31.01 9.28
C THR A 210 -8.72 -29.75 9.18
N VAL A 211 -9.36 -28.60 9.03
CA VAL A 211 -8.71 -27.30 8.85
C VAL A 211 -8.10 -26.85 10.18
N PRO A 212 -6.76 -26.72 10.30
CA PRO A 212 -6.12 -26.20 11.50
C PRO A 212 -6.51 -24.73 11.75
N ASP A 213 -6.52 -24.32 13.01
CA ASP A 213 -6.78 -22.93 13.43
C ASP A 213 -5.57 -22.00 13.19
N SER A 214 -5.14 -21.90 11.93
CA SER A 214 -4.04 -21.06 11.51
C SER A 214 -4.26 -20.48 10.11
N ARG A 215 -3.55 -19.40 9.80
CA ARG A 215 -3.49 -18.81 8.46
C ARG A 215 -3.10 -19.88 7.43
N GLU A 216 -2.06 -20.64 7.74
CA GLU A 216 -1.54 -21.72 6.89
C GLU A 216 -2.59 -22.81 6.65
N GLY A 217 -3.43 -23.11 7.65
CA GLY A 217 -4.53 -24.06 7.52
C GLY A 217 -5.60 -23.61 6.53
N TRP A 218 -5.98 -22.33 6.56
CA TRP A 218 -6.95 -21.76 5.62
C TRP A 218 -6.40 -21.69 4.19
N VAL A 219 -5.11 -21.33 4.06
CA VAL A 219 -4.40 -21.27 2.77
C VAL A 219 -4.29 -22.67 2.17
N GLU A 220 -3.91 -23.67 2.97
CA GLU A 220 -3.77 -25.04 2.50
C GLU A 220 -5.13 -25.64 2.10
N SER A 221 -6.19 -25.44 2.88
CA SER A 221 -7.53 -25.96 2.53
C SER A 221 -8.04 -25.38 1.20
N THR A 222 -7.80 -24.10 0.96
CA THR A 222 -8.15 -23.42 -0.29
C THR A 222 -7.33 -23.96 -1.47
N GLY A 223 -6.03 -24.17 -1.27
CA GLY A 223 -5.15 -24.78 -2.28
C GLY A 223 -5.59 -26.19 -2.66
N LEU A 224 -5.80 -27.05 -1.67
CA LEU A 224 -6.29 -28.42 -1.85
C LEU A 224 -7.62 -28.45 -2.63
N LEU A 225 -8.53 -27.52 -2.34
CA LEU A 225 -9.79 -27.40 -3.06
C LEU A 225 -9.58 -27.00 -4.52
N ILE A 226 -8.78 -25.98 -4.81
CA ILE A 226 -8.54 -25.53 -6.18
C ILE A 226 -7.84 -26.63 -6.99
N ASP A 227 -6.79 -27.25 -6.43
CA ASP A 227 -6.04 -28.32 -7.10
C ASP A 227 -6.87 -29.60 -7.29
N SER A 228 -7.88 -29.82 -6.46
CA SER A 228 -8.87 -30.88 -6.65
C SER A 228 -9.58 -30.80 -8.01
N TYR A 229 -9.72 -29.59 -8.57
CA TYR A 229 -10.23 -29.38 -9.93
C TYR A 229 -9.12 -29.25 -10.97
N LEU A 230 -8.01 -28.57 -10.63
CA LEU A 230 -7.01 -28.12 -11.61
C LEU A 230 -5.80 -29.05 -11.76
N ALA A 231 -5.57 -29.99 -10.84
CA ALA A 231 -4.47 -30.96 -10.89
C ALA A 231 -4.95 -32.37 -11.26
N TYR A 232 -4.06 -33.22 -11.75
CA TYR A 232 -4.40 -34.53 -12.35
C TYR A 232 -5.13 -35.55 -11.45
N GLU A 233 -4.91 -35.52 -10.13
CA GLU A 233 -5.39 -36.59 -9.22
C GLU A 233 -6.86 -36.42 -8.77
N HIS A 234 -7.52 -35.31 -9.14
CA HIS A 234 -8.95 -35.00 -8.94
C HIS A 234 -9.60 -35.63 -7.70
N VAL A 235 -9.16 -35.19 -6.51
CA VAL A 235 -9.65 -35.65 -5.20
C VAL A 235 -10.90 -34.87 -4.79
N ASN A 236 -11.88 -35.54 -4.17
CA ASN A 236 -12.99 -34.86 -3.52
C ASN A 236 -12.65 -34.54 -2.06
N TYR A 237 -12.43 -33.27 -1.74
CA TYR A 237 -12.16 -32.85 -0.36
C TYR A 237 -13.43 -32.49 0.39
N GLU A 238 -13.61 -33.07 1.58
CA GLU A 238 -14.59 -32.64 2.59
C GLU A 238 -13.85 -31.92 3.71
N PHE A 239 -14.27 -30.71 4.08
CA PHE A 239 -13.56 -29.89 5.06
C PHE A 239 -14.24 -29.92 6.43
N ASP A 240 -13.50 -30.31 7.46
CA ASP A 240 -13.90 -30.21 8.85
C ASP A 240 -13.31 -28.94 9.49
N TYR A 241 -14.18 -28.02 9.89
CA TYR A 241 -13.81 -26.71 10.48
C TYR A 241 -13.84 -26.72 12.01
N SER A 242 -14.00 -27.88 12.65
CA SER A 242 -14.18 -28.01 14.10
C SER A 242 -13.05 -27.40 14.92
N GLN A 243 -11.83 -27.32 14.37
CA GLN A 243 -10.68 -26.73 15.06
C GLN A 243 -10.61 -25.20 14.92
N VAL A 244 -11.21 -24.60 13.89
CA VAL A 244 -11.15 -23.16 13.67
C VAL A 244 -11.90 -22.44 14.79
N ARG A 245 -11.23 -21.48 15.42
CA ARG A 245 -11.77 -20.76 16.59
C ARG A 245 -13.08 -20.03 16.28
N ALA A 246 -13.95 -19.91 17.29
CA ALA A 246 -15.24 -19.22 17.18
C ALA A 246 -15.10 -17.69 17.03
N ALA A 247 -16.09 -17.06 16.41
CA ALA A 247 -16.15 -15.61 16.18
C ALA A 247 -16.01 -14.81 17.50
N GLY A 248 -15.34 -13.66 17.42
CA GLY A 248 -15.11 -12.75 18.57
C GLY A 248 -13.87 -13.08 19.41
N LEU A 249 -13.19 -14.20 19.16
CA LEU A 249 -11.93 -14.52 19.85
C LEU A 249 -10.74 -13.73 19.26
N PRO A 250 -9.78 -13.26 20.07
CA PRO A 250 -8.66 -12.46 19.60
C PRO A 250 -7.77 -13.14 18.53
N ILE A 251 -7.30 -12.36 17.54
CA ILE A 251 -6.27 -12.79 16.59
C ILE A 251 -4.90 -12.40 17.16
N LYS A 252 -4.15 -13.39 17.65
CA LYS A 252 -2.82 -13.14 18.23
C LYS A 252 -1.85 -12.58 17.18
N GLY A 253 -1.30 -11.39 17.46
CA GLY A 253 -0.17 -10.79 16.75
C GLY A 253 -0.49 -9.88 15.55
N PHE A 254 -1.71 -9.89 15.01
CA PHE A 254 -2.13 -8.94 13.95
C PHE A 254 -3.12 -7.86 14.44
N GLY A 255 -3.68 -8.03 15.64
CA GLY A 255 -4.75 -7.20 16.18
C GLY A 255 -6.15 -7.69 15.73
N GLY A 256 -7.20 -7.22 16.40
CA GLY A 256 -8.59 -7.58 16.07
C GLY A 256 -9.09 -8.94 16.60
N VAL A 257 -10.26 -9.37 16.12
CA VAL A 257 -10.98 -10.58 16.55
C VAL A 257 -11.37 -11.42 15.34
N THR A 258 -11.36 -12.75 15.45
CA THR A 258 -11.74 -13.62 14.34
C THR A 258 -13.23 -13.53 14.01
N SER A 259 -13.58 -13.75 12.73
CA SER A 259 -14.94 -13.92 12.23
C SER A 259 -15.51 -15.33 12.47
N GLY A 260 -14.70 -16.26 12.97
CA GLY A 260 -15.02 -17.69 12.96
C GLY A 260 -14.84 -18.34 11.58
N PRO A 261 -15.22 -19.62 11.42
CA PRO A 261 -14.98 -20.39 10.19
C PRO A 261 -15.91 -20.04 9.02
N GLU A 262 -16.96 -19.25 9.24
CA GLU A 262 -18.02 -19.07 8.25
C GLU A 262 -17.55 -18.43 6.94
N PRO A 263 -16.69 -17.38 6.94
CA PRO A 263 -16.16 -16.84 5.69
C PRO A 263 -15.36 -17.87 4.86
N LEU A 264 -14.60 -18.75 5.52
CA LEU A 264 -13.85 -19.81 4.83
C LEU A 264 -14.79 -20.88 4.24
N ARG A 265 -15.87 -21.23 4.96
CA ARG A 265 -16.90 -22.13 4.45
C ARG A 265 -17.58 -21.57 3.22
N GLU A 266 -17.97 -20.30 3.27
CA GLU A 266 -18.56 -19.58 2.14
C GLU A 266 -17.58 -19.55 0.95
N LEU A 267 -16.30 -19.24 1.20
CA LEU A 267 -15.27 -19.28 0.16
C LEU A 267 -15.18 -20.65 -0.51
N HIS A 268 -15.06 -21.73 0.26
CA HIS A 268 -14.98 -23.07 -0.30
C HIS A 268 -16.23 -23.43 -1.13
N GLN A 269 -17.43 -23.03 -0.70
CA GLN A 269 -18.66 -23.24 -1.46
C GLN A 269 -18.66 -22.47 -2.78
N LEU A 270 -18.24 -21.20 -2.76
CA LEU A 270 -18.20 -20.34 -3.95
C LEU A 270 -17.12 -20.77 -4.94
N ILE A 271 -15.98 -21.28 -4.45
CA ILE A 271 -14.94 -21.89 -5.31
C ILE A 271 -15.52 -23.12 -6.04
N ARG A 272 -16.22 -24.03 -5.34
CA ARG A 272 -16.88 -25.17 -5.99
C ARG A 272 -17.87 -24.70 -7.04
N HIS A 273 -18.77 -23.79 -6.67
CA HIS A 273 -19.76 -23.25 -7.59
C HIS A 273 -19.14 -22.63 -8.87
N THR A 274 -17.98 -21.98 -8.73
CA THR A 274 -17.26 -21.37 -9.85
C THR A 274 -16.61 -22.44 -10.74
N LEU A 275 -15.88 -23.40 -10.14
CA LEU A 275 -15.14 -24.42 -10.88
C LEU A 275 -16.04 -25.52 -11.45
N ASP A 276 -17.14 -25.88 -10.79
CA ASP A 276 -18.11 -26.87 -11.28
C ASP A 276 -18.69 -26.48 -12.65
N LYS A 277 -18.90 -25.18 -12.88
CA LYS A 277 -19.38 -24.65 -14.18
C LYS A 277 -18.38 -24.84 -15.32
N HIS A 278 -17.10 -25.01 -15.00
CA HIS A 278 -16.02 -25.11 -15.96
C HIS A 278 -15.55 -26.55 -16.19
N ILE A 279 -16.15 -27.55 -15.51
CA ILE A 279 -15.79 -28.96 -15.68
C ILE A 279 -15.80 -29.36 -17.17
N GLY A 280 -14.70 -29.94 -17.62
CA GLY A 280 -14.51 -30.36 -19.01
C GLY A 280 -14.18 -29.22 -19.98
N GLN A 281 -14.00 -27.99 -19.48
CA GLN A 281 -13.61 -26.81 -20.25
C GLN A 281 -12.30 -26.24 -19.71
N PRO A 282 -11.53 -25.47 -20.52
CA PRO A 282 -10.44 -24.68 -20.01
C PRO A 282 -10.90 -23.64 -18.98
N LEU A 283 -10.03 -23.33 -18.02
CA LEU A 283 -10.29 -22.26 -17.05
C LEU A 283 -10.36 -20.90 -17.76
N SER A 284 -11.44 -20.15 -17.52
CA SER A 284 -11.71 -18.87 -18.17
C SER A 284 -11.04 -17.68 -17.46
N VAL A 285 -11.03 -16.51 -18.12
CA VAL A 285 -10.51 -15.29 -17.49
C VAL A 285 -11.37 -14.88 -16.30
N THR A 286 -12.70 -14.96 -16.42
CA THR A 286 -13.62 -14.65 -15.31
C THR A 286 -13.38 -15.59 -14.15
N ALA A 287 -13.19 -16.89 -14.39
CA ALA A 287 -12.94 -17.83 -13.31
C ALA A 287 -11.65 -17.50 -12.53
N ILE A 288 -10.56 -17.12 -13.21
CA ILE A 288 -9.33 -16.69 -12.51
C ILE A 288 -9.60 -15.46 -11.64
N VAL A 289 -10.24 -14.42 -12.19
CA VAL A 289 -10.49 -13.18 -11.44
C VAL A 289 -11.48 -13.41 -10.31
N ASP A 290 -12.53 -14.21 -10.52
CA ASP A 290 -13.52 -14.54 -9.50
C ASP A 290 -12.91 -15.31 -8.34
N LEU A 291 -12.07 -16.32 -8.59
CA LEU A 291 -11.38 -17.04 -7.52
C LEU A 291 -10.50 -16.11 -6.68
N MET A 292 -9.73 -15.22 -7.32
CA MET A 292 -8.90 -14.24 -6.62
C MET A 292 -9.77 -13.27 -5.80
N ASN A 293 -10.82 -12.71 -6.40
CA ASN A 293 -11.70 -11.75 -5.73
C ASN A 293 -12.52 -12.38 -4.60
N LEU A 294 -12.94 -13.64 -4.73
CA LEU A 294 -13.62 -14.40 -3.68
C LEU A 294 -12.69 -14.66 -2.50
N ILE A 295 -11.42 -15.00 -2.76
CA ILE A 295 -10.38 -15.09 -1.72
C ILE A 295 -10.24 -13.73 -1.03
N GLY A 296 -10.16 -12.65 -1.80
CA GLY A 296 -10.12 -11.29 -1.26
C GLY A 296 -11.31 -11.00 -0.32
N LYS A 297 -12.54 -11.26 -0.79
CA LYS A 297 -13.76 -11.12 0.01
C LYS A 297 -13.66 -11.92 1.31
N CYS A 298 -13.24 -13.19 1.24
CA CYS A 298 -13.07 -14.05 2.40
C CYS A 298 -12.10 -13.47 3.42
N VAL A 299 -10.96 -12.92 2.97
CA VAL A 299 -9.95 -12.32 3.86
C VAL A 299 -10.50 -11.07 4.54
N VAL A 300 -11.24 -10.23 3.81
CA VAL A 300 -11.91 -9.05 4.39
C VAL A 300 -12.97 -9.45 5.42
N SER A 301 -13.85 -10.40 5.07
CA SER A 301 -14.86 -10.94 5.99
C SER A 301 -14.23 -11.70 7.17
N GLY A 302 -13.02 -12.24 6.97
CA GLY A 302 -12.16 -12.93 7.94
C GLY A 302 -11.53 -12.04 9.02
N ASN A 303 -11.90 -10.76 9.05
CA ASN A 303 -11.37 -9.73 9.94
C ASN A 303 -9.90 -9.33 9.68
N VAL A 304 -9.39 -9.60 8.48
CA VAL A 304 -8.13 -8.98 8.04
C VAL A 304 -8.44 -7.69 7.29
N ARG A 305 -7.83 -6.60 7.77
CA ARG A 305 -7.74 -5.28 7.14
C ARG A 305 -7.74 -5.41 5.62
N ARG A 306 -8.76 -4.86 4.95
CA ARG A 306 -8.98 -4.88 3.49
C ARG A 306 -7.79 -5.35 2.66
N THR A 307 -7.97 -6.45 1.93
CA THR A 307 -7.10 -6.76 0.80
C THR A 307 -7.36 -5.75 -0.32
N ALA A 308 -6.29 -5.30 -0.97
CA ALA A 308 -6.37 -4.47 -2.15
C ALA A 308 -5.82 -5.32 -3.30
N GLU A 309 -6.62 -5.49 -4.34
CA GLU A 309 -6.23 -6.26 -5.52
C GLU A 309 -6.24 -5.39 -6.76
N ILE A 310 -5.38 -5.74 -7.71
CA ILE A 310 -5.49 -5.25 -9.10
C ILE A 310 -5.45 -6.45 -10.03
N ALA A 311 -6.46 -6.59 -10.86
CA ALA A 311 -6.52 -7.63 -11.88
C ALA A 311 -6.01 -7.04 -13.20
N PHE A 312 -4.96 -7.61 -13.77
CA PHE A 312 -4.46 -7.24 -15.09
C PHE A 312 -4.93 -8.20 -16.17
N GLY A 313 -5.41 -7.66 -17.30
CA GLY A 313 -5.89 -8.47 -18.41
C GLY A 313 -5.59 -7.90 -19.79
N ASP A 314 -6.04 -8.63 -20.81
CA ASP A 314 -5.87 -8.25 -22.21
C ASP A 314 -6.91 -7.19 -22.60
N PRO A 315 -6.50 -6.05 -23.21
CA PRO A 315 -7.43 -5.02 -23.65
C PRO A 315 -8.43 -5.45 -24.73
N HIS A 316 -8.18 -6.57 -25.42
CA HIS A 316 -9.02 -7.09 -26.50
C HIS A 316 -9.84 -8.31 -26.09
N ASP A 317 -9.71 -8.77 -24.85
CA ASP A 317 -10.52 -9.87 -24.33
C ASP A 317 -11.88 -9.35 -23.85
N PRO A 318 -12.99 -9.71 -24.53
CA PRO A 318 -14.32 -9.25 -24.16
C PRO A 318 -14.76 -9.79 -22.80
N GLU A 319 -14.30 -10.97 -22.39
CA GLU A 319 -14.58 -11.52 -21.08
C GLU A 319 -13.96 -10.63 -19.99
N TYR A 320 -12.70 -10.26 -20.17
CA TYR A 320 -11.97 -9.42 -19.22
C TYR A 320 -12.54 -8.00 -19.11
N ILE A 321 -12.76 -7.35 -20.26
CA ILE A 321 -13.15 -5.95 -20.33
C ILE A 321 -14.53 -5.70 -19.71
N ASP A 322 -15.45 -6.67 -19.79
CA ASP A 322 -16.80 -6.56 -19.23
C ASP A 322 -16.92 -7.13 -17.80
N LEU A 323 -15.83 -7.53 -17.15
CA LEU A 323 -15.85 -8.08 -15.79
C LEU A 323 -16.58 -7.16 -14.79
N LYS A 324 -16.31 -5.85 -14.82
CA LYS A 324 -16.95 -4.86 -13.94
C LYS A 324 -18.26 -4.27 -14.52
N ASN A 325 -18.75 -4.81 -15.63
CA ASN A 325 -20.07 -4.47 -16.14
C ASN A 325 -21.11 -5.35 -15.44
N TYR A 326 -21.73 -4.87 -14.36
CA TYR A 326 -22.68 -5.65 -13.56
C TYR A 326 -24.04 -5.89 -14.24
N ASP A 327 -24.34 -5.21 -15.34
CA ASP A 327 -25.48 -5.58 -16.19
C ASP A 327 -25.21 -6.91 -16.92
N VAL A 328 -23.95 -7.16 -17.28
CA VAL A 328 -23.49 -8.40 -17.93
C VAL A 328 -23.12 -9.46 -16.88
N ASN A 329 -22.46 -9.04 -15.80
CA ASN A 329 -21.92 -9.89 -14.73
C ASN A 329 -22.54 -9.56 -13.36
N PRO A 330 -23.86 -9.67 -13.17
CA PRO A 330 -24.54 -9.21 -11.95
C PRO A 330 -24.10 -9.96 -10.69
N HIS A 331 -23.71 -11.22 -10.82
CA HIS A 331 -23.18 -12.02 -9.71
C HIS A 331 -21.89 -11.43 -9.11
N ARG A 332 -21.08 -10.72 -9.92
CA ARG A 332 -19.83 -10.11 -9.47
C ARG A 332 -20.06 -8.87 -8.62
N ALA A 333 -21.24 -8.24 -8.60
CA ALA A 333 -21.50 -7.09 -7.72
C ALA A 333 -21.25 -7.42 -6.23
N ALA A 334 -21.39 -8.69 -5.83
CA ALA A 334 -21.15 -9.14 -4.46
C ALA A 334 -19.67 -9.21 -4.04
N PHE A 335 -18.73 -9.30 -4.99
CA PHE A 335 -17.31 -9.55 -4.67
C PHE A 335 -16.30 -8.89 -5.63
N GLY A 336 -16.68 -8.51 -6.84
CA GLY A 336 -15.81 -7.90 -7.85
C GLY A 336 -15.26 -6.51 -7.47
N TRP A 337 -15.79 -5.90 -6.40
CA TRP A 337 -15.25 -4.69 -5.80
C TRP A 337 -13.89 -4.88 -5.11
N THR A 338 -13.45 -6.12 -4.87
CA THR A 338 -12.18 -6.41 -4.19
C THR A 338 -10.95 -6.07 -5.03
N SER A 339 -11.10 -5.99 -6.35
CA SER A 339 -10.04 -5.57 -7.27
C SER A 339 -10.43 -4.36 -8.11
N ASN A 340 -9.45 -3.54 -8.44
CA ASN A 340 -9.53 -2.65 -9.61
C ASN A 340 -8.98 -3.36 -10.84
N ASN A 341 -9.46 -3.02 -12.03
CA ASN A 341 -9.09 -3.71 -13.25
C ASN A 341 -8.17 -2.80 -14.09
N SER A 342 -7.16 -3.37 -14.72
CA SER A 342 -6.26 -2.63 -15.61
C SER A 342 -5.83 -3.47 -16.79
N VAL A 343 -5.77 -2.87 -17.96
CA VAL A 343 -5.30 -3.58 -19.15
C VAL A 343 -3.79 -3.48 -19.29
N PHE A 344 -3.17 -4.56 -19.77
CA PHE A 344 -1.81 -4.48 -20.32
C PHE A 344 -1.87 -3.80 -21.69
N ALA A 345 -1.72 -2.48 -21.68
CA ALA A 345 -1.75 -1.66 -22.87
C ALA A 345 -0.49 -1.86 -23.73
N THR A 346 -0.65 -1.81 -25.05
CA THR A 346 0.45 -1.81 -26.01
C THR A 346 0.64 -0.41 -26.57
N VAL A 347 1.88 0.06 -26.69
CA VAL A 347 2.17 1.36 -27.30
C VAL A 347 1.67 1.35 -28.76
N GLY A 348 0.85 2.32 -29.12
CA GLY A 348 0.24 2.49 -30.44
C GLY A 348 -1.05 1.69 -30.67
N MET A 349 -1.64 1.08 -29.63
CA MET A 349 -2.94 0.40 -29.77
C MET A 349 -4.10 1.39 -29.98
N ASP A 350 -5.24 0.92 -30.50
CA ASP A 350 -6.48 1.71 -30.53
C ASP A 350 -7.13 1.75 -29.14
N TYR A 351 -7.09 2.91 -28.48
CA TYR A 351 -7.67 3.10 -27.17
C TYR A 351 -9.17 3.41 -27.19
N SER A 352 -9.80 3.51 -28.37
CA SER A 352 -11.18 3.99 -28.51
C SER A 352 -12.19 3.17 -27.70
N ASP A 353 -12.09 1.85 -27.72
CA ASP A 353 -13.05 0.96 -27.06
C ASP A 353 -12.89 0.94 -25.53
N VAL A 354 -11.65 0.92 -25.06
CA VAL A 354 -11.33 0.96 -23.63
C VAL A 354 -11.70 2.33 -23.04
N SER A 355 -11.36 3.41 -23.74
CA SER A 355 -11.68 4.79 -23.32
C SER A 355 -13.19 5.02 -23.15
N ARG A 356 -14.03 4.45 -24.02
CA ARG A 356 -15.49 4.54 -23.89
C ARG A 356 -16.02 3.92 -22.59
N ARG A 357 -15.34 2.91 -22.05
CA ARG A 357 -15.72 2.27 -20.79
C ARG A 357 -15.23 3.08 -19.59
N VAL A 358 -14.00 3.58 -19.66
CA VAL A 358 -13.42 4.48 -18.66
C VAL A 358 -14.30 5.72 -18.45
N GLN A 359 -14.88 6.27 -19.51
CA GLN A 359 -15.83 7.41 -19.41
C GLN A 359 -17.06 7.10 -18.54
N LYS A 360 -17.47 5.83 -18.43
CA LYS A 360 -18.66 5.43 -17.67
C LYS A 360 -18.38 5.26 -16.18
N ASN A 361 -17.27 4.60 -15.83
CA ASN A 361 -17.03 4.17 -14.45
C ASN A 361 -15.56 4.31 -13.99
N GLY A 362 -14.66 4.84 -14.81
CA GLY A 362 -13.24 4.98 -14.50
C GLY A 362 -12.41 3.70 -14.69
N GLU A 363 -12.99 2.64 -15.24
CA GLU A 363 -12.32 1.35 -15.41
C GLU A 363 -12.31 0.94 -16.90
N PRO A 364 -11.27 0.23 -17.38
CA PRO A 364 -10.06 -0.17 -16.65
C PRO A 364 -8.95 0.89 -16.67
N GLY A 365 -7.99 0.79 -15.75
CA GLY A 365 -6.70 1.49 -15.84
C GLY A 365 -5.79 0.93 -16.94
N PHE A 366 -4.64 1.58 -17.18
CA PHE A 366 -3.70 1.22 -18.25
C PHE A 366 -2.30 0.96 -17.69
N GLN A 367 -1.64 -0.09 -18.18
CA GLN A 367 -0.24 -0.39 -17.87
C GLN A 367 0.53 -0.75 -19.14
N TRP A 368 1.49 0.10 -19.54
CA TRP A 368 2.39 -0.13 -20.67
C TRP A 368 3.62 -0.94 -20.22
N MET A 369 3.53 -2.26 -20.34
CA MET A 369 4.59 -3.18 -19.93
C MET A 369 5.90 -2.99 -20.69
N GLU A 370 5.83 -2.54 -21.95
CA GLU A 370 7.02 -2.16 -22.73
C GLU A 370 7.81 -1.06 -22.01
N ASN A 371 7.13 0.03 -21.61
CA ASN A 371 7.76 1.14 -20.91
C ASN A 371 8.29 0.73 -19.54
N ALA A 372 7.51 -0.08 -18.80
CA ALA A 372 7.89 -0.57 -17.48
C ALA A 372 9.20 -1.38 -17.50
N ARG A 373 9.39 -2.21 -18.54
CA ARG A 373 10.58 -3.04 -18.73
C ARG A 373 11.76 -2.29 -19.36
N ARG A 374 11.48 -1.33 -20.23
CA ARG A 374 12.50 -0.61 -21.01
C ARG A 374 13.15 0.53 -20.24
N TYR A 375 12.43 1.20 -19.34
CA TYR A 375 12.91 2.45 -18.75
C TYR A 375 13.09 2.38 -17.22
N GLY A 376 14.13 3.09 -16.75
CA GLY A 376 14.25 3.63 -15.40
C GLY A 376 13.32 4.83 -15.26
N ARG A 377 13.86 6.04 -15.10
CA ARG A 377 13.04 7.23 -15.37
C ARG A 377 12.68 7.27 -16.86
N MET A 378 11.55 7.85 -17.23
CA MET A 378 11.16 7.86 -18.64
C MET A 378 12.17 8.64 -19.49
N GLY A 379 12.68 7.99 -20.55
CA GLY A 379 13.79 8.48 -21.37
C GLY A 379 15.17 7.90 -21.00
N GLU A 380 15.30 7.22 -19.86
CA GLU A 380 16.52 6.55 -19.43
C GLU A 380 16.35 5.03 -19.56
N GLU A 381 16.95 4.42 -20.57
CA GLU A 381 16.84 2.96 -20.75
C GLU A 381 17.45 2.21 -19.57
N ASN A 382 16.75 1.17 -19.10
CA ASN A 382 17.19 0.30 -18.02
C ASN A 382 17.12 -1.16 -18.47
N THR A 383 18.27 -1.82 -18.47
CA THR A 383 18.40 -3.24 -18.85
C THR A 383 18.29 -4.21 -17.67
N ARG A 384 18.14 -3.70 -16.44
CA ARG A 384 18.13 -4.49 -15.19
C ARG A 384 16.74 -4.99 -14.80
N ASP A 385 15.66 -4.33 -15.26
CA ASP A 385 14.28 -4.57 -14.80
C ASP A 385 13.39 -5.28 -15.85
N THR A 386 14.00 -6.11 -16.69
CA THR A 386 13.34 -6.73 -17.86
C THR A 386 12.37 -7.86 -17.51
N ARG A 387 12.43 -8.37 -16.27
CA ARG A 387 11.62 -9.50 -15.78
C ARG A 387 10.28 -9.07 -15.17
N VAL A 388 9.98 -7.78 -15.12
CA VAL A 388 8.70 -7.25 -14.64
C VAL A 388 7.54 -7.93 -15.38
N GLU A 389 6.52 -8.37 -14.66
CA GLU A 389 5.36 -9.09 -15.22
C GLU A 389 4.02 -8.39 -14.97
N GLY A 390 3.97 -7.44 -14.03
CA GLY A 390 2.84 -6.57 -13.77
C GLY A 390 3.20 -5.48 -12.76
N ALA A 391 2.27 -5.10 -11.89
CA ALA A 391 2.49 -4.11 -10.85
C ALA A 391 1.68 -4.43 -9.59
N ASN A 392 2.00 -3.73 -8.50
CA ASN A 392 1.23 -3.81 -7.27
C ASN A 392 -0.15 -3.09 -7.39
N PRO A 393 -1.08 -3.25 -6.43
CA PRO A 393 -2.45 -2.70 -6.51
C PRO A 393 -2.58 -1.20 -6.73
N CYS A 394 -1.66 -0.40 -6.18
CA CYS A 394 -1.67 1.05 -6.40
C CYS A 394 -0.96 1.44 -7.72
N ASN A 395 -0.30 0.49 -8.39
CA ASN A 395 0.44 0.69 -9.63
C ASN A 395 1.55 1.76 -9.54
N GLU A 396 2.31 1.82 -8.44
CA GLU A 396 3.50 2.67 -8.28
C GLU A 396 4.82 1.89 -8.34
N GLN A 397 4.76 0.55 -8.28
CA GLN A 397 5.88 -0.34 -8.50
C GLN A 397 5.54 -1.40 -9.52
N CYS A 398 6.32 -1.42 -10.60
CA CYS A 398 6.31 -2.51 -11.56
C CYS A 398 7.12 -3.67 -10.98
N LEU A 399 6.52 -4.86 -10.94
CA LEU A 399 7.01 -5.98 -10.15
C LEU A 399 7.16 -7.25 -11.00
N GLU A 400 8.14 -8.07 -10.64
CA GLU A 400 8.18 -9.47 -11.08
C GLU A 400 7.11 -10.31 -10.36
N SER A 401 6.77 -11.47 -10.93
CA SER A 401 5.91 -12.42 -10.21
C SER A 401 6.53 -12.82 -8.88
N TYR A 402 5.72 -12.79 -7.82
CA TYR A 402 6.07 -13.02 -6.42
C TYR A 402 6.97 -11.94 -5.77
N GLU A 403 7.22 -10.81 -6.43
CA GLU A 403 7.96 -9.70 -5.82
C GLU A 403 7.08 -8.91 -4.83
N LEU A 404 7.69 -8.38 -3.76
CA LEU A 404 7.03 -7.48 -2.80
C LEU A 404 7.50 -6.04 -2.99
N CYS A 405 6.63 -5.09 -2.69
CA CYS A 405 7.01 -3.68 -2.65
C CYS A 405 7.71 -3.31 -1.34
N CYS A 406 8.75 -2.47 -1.42
CA CYS A 406 9.42 -1.85 -0.28
C CYS A 406 9.37 -0.33 -0.46
N LEU A 407 8.55 0.34 0.34
CA LEU A 407 8.22 1.75 0.14
C LEU A 407 8.62 2.58 1.35
N VAL A 408 8.92 3.85 1.13
CA VAL A 408 8.96 4.91 2.14
C VAL A 408 8.33 6.17 1.55
N GLU A 409 7.72 7.00 2.38
CA GLU A 409 7.07 8.23 1.94
C GLU A 409 7.87 9.44 2.41
N THR A 410 8.22 10.35 1.51
CA THR A 410 8.90 11.61 1.84
C THR A 410 8.01 12.79 1.48
N PHE A 411 8.18 13.90 2.18
CA PHE A 411 7.36 15.09 2.02
C PHE A 411 8.24 16.31 1.71
N PRO A 412 8.62 16.53 0.42
CA PRO A 412 9.53 17.61 0.06
C PRO A 412 9.09 18.99 0.56
N ALA A 413 7.77 19.25 0.64
CA ALA A 413 7.21 20.51 1.12
C ALA A 413 7.39 20.76 2.63
N ASN A 414 7.87 19.77 3.37
CA ASN A 414 8.17 19.85 4.81
C ASN A 414 9.67 20.09 5.09
N HIS A 415 10.47 20.35 4.05
CA HIS A 415 11.91 20.59 4.17
C HIS A 415 12.23 22.06 3.93
N ASP A 416 13.20 22.56 4.69
CA ASP A 416 13.61 23.97 4.63
C ASP A 416 14.53 24.25 3.43
N SER A 417 15.22 23.21 2.95
CA SER A 417 16.16 23.28 1.83
C SER A 417 16.33 21.91 1.17
N LEU A 418 16.96 21.91 -0.01
CA LEU A 418 17.32 20.68 -0.70
C LEU A 418 18.34 19.83 0.09
N ASP A 419 19.26 20.46 0.83
CA ASP A 419 20.24 19.75 1.68
C ASP A 419 19.55 19.03 2.85
N ASP A 420 18.59 19.68 3.51
CA ASP A 420 17.74 19.06 4.53
C ASP A 420 16.95 17.88 3.94
N TYR A 421 16.47 18.01 2.70
CA TYR A 421 15.84 16.90 1.99
C TYR A 421 16.81 15.74 1.70
N PHE A 422 18.07 16.03 1.35
CA PHE A 422 19.09 15.00 1.15
C PHE A 422 19.41 14.19 2.41
N GLU A 423 19.45 14.82 3.58
CA GLU A 423 19.62 14.11 4.86
C GLU A 423 18.45 13.18 5.16
N THR A 424 17.22 13.65 4.89
CA THR A 424 16.00 12.86 5.04
C THR A 424 16.01 11.65 4.11
N LEU A 425 16.46 11.80 2.86
CA LEU A 425 16.56 10.71 1.90
C LEU A 425 17.50 9.60 2.39
N GLU A 426 18.59 9.94 3.08
CA GLU A 426 19.49 8.94 3.65
C GLU A 426 18.77 8.06 4.69
N SER A 427 18.02 8.68 5.59
CA SER A 427 17.22 7.96 6.60
C SER A 427 16.11 7.11 5.95
N ALA A 428 15.39 7.69 4.99
CA ALA A 428 14.31 7.00 4.29
C ALA A 428 14.81 5.77 3.52
N LEU A 429 15.91 5.91 2.76
CA LEU A 429 16.52 4.80 2.03
C LEU A 429 17.10 3.74 2.97
N LEU A 430 17.74 4.16 4.07
CA LEU A 430 18.27 3.22 5.06
C LEU A 430 17.17 2.34 5.65
N TYR A 431 16.02 2.93 5.99
CA TYR A 431 14.84 2.16 6.41
C TYR A 431 14.40 1.18 5.31
N ALA A 432 14.15 1.66 4.09
CA ALA A 432 13.65 0.84 2.99
C ALA A 432 14.59 -0.32 2.67
N LYS A 433 15.90 -0.05 2.59
CA LYS A 433 16.92 -1.06 2.29
C LYS A 433 17.03 -2.09 3.41
N THR A 434 16.90 -1.68 4.68
CA THR A 434 16.86 -2.60 5.83
C THR A 434 15.72 -3.60 5.69
N VAL A 435 14.53 -3.17 5.27
CA VAL A 435 13.39 -4.09 5.05
C VAL A 435 13.74 -5.15 4.00
N THR A 436 14.50 -4.80 2.96
CA THR A 436 14.89 -5.78 1.92
C THR A 436 15.80 -6.89 2.44
N LEU A 437 16.48 -6.72 3.58
CA LEU A 437 17.37 -7.72 4.19
C LEU A 437 16.59 -8.89 4.81
N LEU A 438 15.30 -8.69 5.07
CA LEU A 438 14.49 -9.56 5.89
C LEU A 438 13.75 -10.60 5.02
N PRO A 439 13.96 -11.91 5.24
CA PRO A 439 13.35 -12.94 4.42
C PRO A 439 11.87 -13.13 4.76
N THR A 440 11.08 -13.52 3.78
CA THR A 440 9.71 -14.01 3.98
C THR A 440 9.70 -15.53 4.13
N HIS A 441 8.54 -16.11 4.46
CA HIS A 441 8.36 -17.56 4.41
C HIS A 441 8.15 -18.09 2.97
N TRP A 442 8.10 -17.22 1.95
CA TRP A 442 7.99 -17.61 0.54
C TRP A 442 9.37 -17.65 -0.14
N PRO A 443 9.92 -18.83 -0.49
CA PRO A 443 11.25 -18.91 -1.09
C PRO A 443 11.39 -18.16 -2.42
N GLU A 444 10.31 -18.08 -3.19
CA GLU A 444 10.27 -17.50 -4.54
C GLU A 444 10.34 -15.99 -4.47
N THR A 445 9.57 -15.40 -3.56
CA THR A 445 9.68 -14.00 -3.17
C THR A 445 11.10 -13.69 -2.72
N ASN A 446 11.70 -14.53 -1.86
CA ASN A 446 13.07 -14.30 -1.39
C ASN A 446 14.09 -14.33 -2.54
N ARG A 447 13.97 -15.24 -3.51
CA ARG A 447 14.87 -15.28 -4.69
C ARG A 447 14.80 -13.97 -5.49
N VAL A 448 13.59 -13.43 -5.70
CA VAL A 448 13.41 -12.16 -6.42
C VAL A 448 13.94 -11.00 -5.59
N MET A 449 13.58 -10.92 -4.31
CA MET A 449 13.93 -9.80 -3.44
C MET A 449 15.44 -9.71 -3.16
N LEU A 450 16.11 -10.85 -2.98
CA LEU A 450 17.57 -10.88 -2.79
C LEU A 450 18.33 -10.38 -4.01
N ARG A 451 17.84 -10.68 -5.22
CA ARG A 451 18.43 -10.24 -6.49
C ARG A 451 18.15 -8.76 -6.75
N ASN A 452 16.89 -8.35 -6.60
CA ASN A 452 16.43 -7.05 -7.06
C ASN A 452 16.66 -5.96 -6.03
N ARG A 453 16.54 -6.28 -4.72
CA ARG A 453 16.57 -5.32 -3.61
C ARG A 453 15.74 -4.07 -3.90
N ARG A 454 14.62 -4.20 -4.63
CA ARG A 454 13.81 -3.07 -5.10
C ARG A 454 13.34 -2.24 -3.91
N ILE A 455 13.44 -0.92 -4.04
CA ILE A 455 12.84 0.04 -3.13
C ILE A 455 12.04 1.09 -3.93
N GLY A 456 11.19 1.83 -3.26
CA GLY A 456 10.44 2.95 -3.82
C GLY A 456 10.32 4.07 -2.82
N THR A 457 11.27 5.00 -2.90
CA THR A 457 11.22 6.27 -2.20
C THR A 457 10.19 7.15 -2.88
N SER A 458 9.06 7.36 -2.21
CA SER A 458 7.92 8.11 -2.70
C SER A 458 8.00 9.59 -2.31
N VAL A 459 7.42 10.45 -3.14
CA VAL A 459 7.16 11.86 -2.81
C VAL A 459 5.66 12.09 -2.73
N SER A 460 5.22 12.69 -1.62
CA SER A 460 3.86 13.18 -1.40
C SER A 460 3.87 14.68 -1.11
N GLY A 461 2.70 15.31 -1.10
CA GLY A 461 2.59 16.75 -0.91
C GLY A 461 2.96 17.56 -2.15
N VAL A 462 2.96 16.94 -3.34
CA VAL A 462 3.44 17.59 -4.57
C VAL A 462 2.58 18.80 -4.95
N ALA A 463 1.26 18.72 -4.81
CA ALA A 463 0.38 19.87 -5.07
C ALA A 463 0.69 21.06 -4.15
N GLN A 464 0.99 20.78 -2.87
CA GLN A 464 1.41 21.81 -1.92
C GLN A 464 2.80 22.35 -2.25
N PHE A 465 3.75 21.49 -2.65
CA PHE A 465 5.08 21.92 -3.07
C PHE A 465 5.00 22.88 -4.26
N ILE A 466 4.28 22.50 -5.32
CA ILE A 466 4.12 23.33 -6.53
C ILE A 466 3.47 24.67 -6.18
N THR A 467 2.49 24.67 -5.28
CA THR A 467 1.82 25.90 -4.85
C THR A 467 2.79 26.86 -4.15
N ARG A 468 3.68 26.34 -3.28
CA ARG A 468 4.60 27.16 -2.49
C ARG A 468 5.87 27.58 -3.26
N HIS A 469 6.42 26.67 -4.05
CA HIS A 469 7.76 26.79 -4.65
C HIS A 469 7.74 26.83 -6.19
N GLY A 470 6.62 26.45 -6.80
CA GLY A 470 6.48 26.40 -8.26
C GLY A 470 7.02 25.11 -8.89
N LEU A 471 6.62 24.88 -10.14
CA LEU A 471 6.92 23.65 -10.87
C LEU A 471 8.41 23.50 -11.24
N ASN A 472 9.09 24.61 -11.55
CA ASN A 472 10.50 24.56 -11.93
C ASN A 472 11.40 24.15 -10.74
N GLU A 473 11.08 24.63 -9.54
CA GLU A 473 11.81 24.24 -8.34
C GLU A 473 11.57 22.76 -8.03
N LEU A 474 10.32 22.28 -8.13
CA LEU A 474 10.01 20.85 -7.97
C LEU A 474 10.86 20.00 -8.92
N ARG A 475 10.85 20.32 -10.22
CA ARG A 475 11.64 19.61 -11.23
C ARG A 475 13.13 19.56 -10.85
N THR A 476 13.67 20.68 -10.38
CA THR A 476 15.09 20.79 -9.99
C THR A 476 15.40 19.94 -8.77
N TRP A 477 14.55 20.00 -7.74
CA TRP A 477 14.67 19.18 -6.54
C TRP A 477 14.58 17.69 -6.87
N LEU A 478 13.60 17.27 -7.66
CA LEU A 478 13.40 15.86 -8.01
C LEU A 478 14.61 15.29 -8.78
N ASP A 479 15.16 16.02 -9.74
CA ASP A 479 16.30 15.56 -10.53
C ASP A 479 17.57 15.42 -9.67
N ALA A 480 17.86 16.43 -8.83
CA ALA A 480 18.99 16.41 -7.91
C ALA A 480 18.83 15.34 -6.82
N ALA A 481 17.62 15.21 -6.25
CA ALA A 481 17.30 14.19 -5.26
C ALA A 481 17.37 12.78 -5.84
N TYR A 482 16.97 12.57 -7.09
CA TYR A 482 17.12 11.27 -7.75
C TYR A 482 18.59 10.85 -7.84
N ALA A 483 19.47 11.77 -8.25
CA ALA A 483 20.91 11.51 -8.28
C ALA A 483 21.44 11.17 -6.88
N ARG A 484 21.04 11.93 -5.86
CA ARG A 484 21.40 11.67 -4.46
C ARG A 484 20.91 10.30 -3.98
N VAL A 485 19.70 9.89 -4.36
CA VAL A 485 19.16 8.54 -4.07
C VAL A 485 20.04 7.44 -4.67
N GLN A 486 20.57 7.61 -5.89
CA GLN A 486 21.46 6.61 -6.50
C GLN A 486 22.80 6.49 -5.75
N GLU A 487 23.34 7.60 -5.27
CA GLU A 487 24.56 7.62 -4.46
C GLU A 487 24.33 6.90 -3.12
N ILE A 488 23.24 7.25 -2.43
CA ILE A 488 22.87 6.64 -1.14
C ILE A 488 22.63 5.13 -1.32
N ASP A 489 21.87 4.69 -2.33
CA ASP A 489 21.66 3.26 -2.58
C ASP A 489 22.98 2.53 -2.83
N SER A 490 23.90 3.15 -3.58
CA SER A 490 25.22 2.58 -3.82
C SER A 490 25.99 2.38 -2.51
N HIS A 491 26.03 3.42 -1.67
CA HIS A 491 26.73 3.37 -0.38
C HIS A 491 26.11 2.36 0.58
N ILE A 492 24.78 2.36 0.75
CA ILE A 492 24.09 1.42 1.65
C ILE A 492 24.23 -0.02 1.15
N SER A 493 24.20 -0.24 -0.17
CA SER A 493 24.40 -1.57 -0.75
C SER A 493 25.80 -2.11 -0.49
N GLU A 494 26.83 -1.25 -0.55
CA GLU A 494 28.20 -1.60 -0.16
C GLU A 494 28.30 -1.89 1.34
N LEU A 495 27.71 -1.03 2.18
CA LEU A 495 27.66 -1.22 3.64
C LEU A 495 27.04 -2.57 4.03
N PHE A 496 25.92 -2.93 3.41
CA PHE A 496 25.24 -4.20 3.70
C PHE A 496 25.78 -5.39 2.89
N CYS A 497 26.73 -5.18 1.98
CA CYS A 497 27.24 -6.20 1.07
C CYS A 497 26.13 -6.90 0.25
N VAL A 498 25.20 -6.12 -0.31
CA VAL A 498 24.08 -6.60 -1.12
C VAL A 498 24.06 -5.94 -2.51
N PRO A 499 23.32 -6.49 -3.50
CA PRO A 499 23.14 -5.81 -4.78
C PRO A 499 22.51 -4.42 -4.63
N LYS A 500 22.90 -3.51 -5.52
CA LYS A 500 22.19 -2.25 -5.73
C LYS A 500 20.73 -2.50 -6.07
N SER A 501 19.86 -1.61 -5.66
CA SER A 501 18.44 -1.72 -5.96
C SER A 501 18.21 -1.65 -7.47
N VAL A 502 17.36 -2.53 -7.99
CA VAL A 502 16.99 -2.56 -9.42
C VAL A 502 16.27 -1.28 -9.84
N LYS A 503 15.48 -0.72 -8.91
CA LYS A 503 14.78 0.57 -8.94
C LYS A 503 14.71 1.14 -7.54
N THR A 504 14.60 2.46 -7.43
CA THR A 504 14.81 3.20 -6.18
C THR A 504 13.69 4.19 -5.82
N THR A 505 12.93 4.71 -6.78
CA THR A 505 11.97 5.80 -6.58
C THR A 505 10.60 5.48 -7.16
N SER A 506 9.55 5.89 -6.44
CA SER A 506 8.14 5.73 -6.82
C SER A 506 7.39 7.04 -6.61
N VAL A 507 6.13 7.13 -7.07
CA VAL A 507 5.17 8.11 -6.52
C VAL A 507 3.91 7.36 -6.14
N LYS A 508 3.60 7.35 -4.85
CA LYS A 508 2.46 6.66 -4.27
C LYS A 508 1.42 7.66 -3.76
N PRO A 509 0.13 7.49 -4.04
CA PRO A 509 -0.93 8.23 -3.37
C PRO A 509 -1.18 7.66 -1.98
N SER A 510 -0.34 8.01 -1.01
CA SER A 510 -0.40 7.43 0.32
C SER A 510 -1.57 8.00 1.15
N GLY A 511 -2.78 7.51 0.91
CA GLY A 511 -4.02 8.09 1.45
C GLY A 511 -4.13 8.15 2.98
N THR A 512 -3.46 7.27 3.74
CA THR A 512 -3.48 7.32 5.21
C THR A 512 -2.23 7.98 5.81
N VAL A 513 -1.04 7.70 5.27
CA VAL A 513 0.23 8.23 5.81
C VAL A 513 0.38 9.71 5.52
N SER A 514 -0.08 10.19 4.35
CA SER A 514 -0.05 11.62 4.02
C SER A 514 -0.90 12.48 4.97
N LEU A 515 -2.00 11.93 5.51
CA LEU A 515 -2.84 12.62 6.49
C LEU A 515 -2.09 12.91 7.79
N LEU A 516 -1.19 12.02 8.22
CA LEU A 516 -0.34 12.24 9.41
C LEU A 516 0.53 13.48 9.20
N ALA A 517 1.13 13.60 8.01
CA ALA A 517 2.04 14.69 7.65
C ALA A 517 1.33 15.98 7.18
N GLY A 518 0.00 15.98 7.06
CA GLY A 518 -0.73 17.14 6.52
C GLY A 518 -0.49 17.37 5.03
N ALA A 519 -0.17 16.29 4.31
CA ALA A 519 0.23 16.33 2.93
C ALA A 519 -0.89 15.85 1.99
N THR A 520 -0.93 16.40 0.79
CA THR A 520 -1.70 15.83 -0.34
C THR A 520 -1.10 14.49 -0.77
N PRO A 521 -1.92 13.48 -1.14
CA PRO A 521 -1.42 12.13 -1.40
C PRO A 521 -0.71 12.02 -2.76
N GLY A 522 0.60 11.74 -2.75
CA GLY A 522 1.41 11.64 -3.95
C GLY A 522 1.37 12.95 -4.75
N MET A 523 0.90 12.84 -5.99
CA MET A 523 0.75 13.98 -6.91
C MET A 523 -0.65 14.60 -6.98
N HIS A 524 -1.61 14.05 -6.24
CA HIS A 524 -3.01 14.42 -6.42
C HIS A 524 -3.29 15.82 -5.86
N TYR A 525 -4.10 16.57 -6.61
CA TYR A 525 -4.74 17.76 -6.09
C TYR A 525 -5.93 17.37 -5.19
N PRO A 526 -6.21 18.12 -4.13
CA PRO A 526 -7.38 17.86 -3.28
C PRO A 526 -8.69 18.22 -4.02
N GLU A 527 -9.83 17.73 -3.53
CA GLU A 527 -11.15 18.12 -4.05
C GLU A 527 -11.33 19.66 -4.03
N SER A 528 -10.95 20.28 -2.92
CA SER A 528 -10.95 21.72 -2.71
C SER A 528 -9.91 22.10 -1.64
N ARG A 529 -9.53 23.38 -1.58
CA ARG A 529 -8.66 23.90 -0.51
C ARG A 529 -9.29 23.63 0.86
N PHE A 530 -10.49 24.16 1.07
CA PHE A 530 -11.28 23.93 2.28
C PHE A 530 -12.30 22.82 2.03
N CYS A 531 -12.25 21.77 2.83
CA CYS A 531 -13.22 20.68 2.76
C CYS A 531 -13.54 20.10 4.13
N ILE A 532 -14.69 19.45 4.25
CA ILE A 532 -14.97 18.50 5.32
C ILE A 532 -14.45 17.14 4.87
N ARG A 533 -13.60 16.53 5.70
CA ARG A 533 -13.21 15.12 5.59
C ARG A 533 -14.03 14.32 6.59
N ARG A 534 -14.84 13.39 6.10
CA ARG A 534 -15.63 12.48 6.93
C ARG A 534 -14.86 11.20 7.23
N VAL A 535 -14.75 10.86 8.50
CA VAL A 535 -14.08 9.64 8.99
C VAL A 535 -15.09 8.76 9.69
N ARG A 536 -15.15 7.49 9.31
CA ARG A 536 -16.03 6.49 9.95
C ARG A 536 -15.32 5.84 11.13
N VAL A 537 -16.01 5.78 12.27
CA VAL A 537 -15.50 5.24 13.53
C VAL A 537 -16.53 4.29 14.11
N SER A 538 -16.10 3.13 14.63
CA SER A 538 -16.99 2.18 15.30
C SER A 538 -17.76 2.85 16.45
N LYS A 539 -19.05 2.55 16.60
CA LYS A 539 -19.88 3.08 17.71
C LYS A 539 -19.32 2.76 19.09
N ASN A 540 -18.53 1.70 19.20
CA ASN A 540 -17.91 1.26 20.44
C ASN A 540 -16.48 1.80 20.60
N SER A 541 -16.04 2.75 19.77
CA SER A 541 -14.68 3.27 19.84
C SER A 541 -14.51 4.24 21.00
N ASP A 542 -13.52 3.96 21.84
CA ASP A 542 -13.12 4.79 22.98
C ASP A 542 -12.63 6.21 22.58
N ILE A 543 -12.38 6.48 21.28
CA ILE A 543 -12.00 7.80 20.79
C ILE A 543 -13.20 8.75 20.63
N LEU A 544 -14.43 8.23 20.48
CA LEU A 544 -15.61 9.06 20.21
C LEU A 544 -15.90 10.10 21.30
N PRO A 545 -15.89 9.76 22.61
CA PRO A 545 -16.10 10.75 23.67
C PRO A 545 -15.06 11.88 23.64
N ALA A 546 -13.82 11.56 23.33
CA ALA A 546 -12.75 12.54 23.25
C ALA A 546 -12.88 13.46 22.03
N LEU A 547 -13.38 12.94 20.90
CA LEU A 547 -13.69 13.74 19.72
C LEU A 547 -14.88 14.67 19.98
N GLU A 548 -15.92 14.18 20.64
CA GLU A 548 -17.07 15.00 21.04
C GLU A 548 -16.64 16.11 22.02
N GLU A 549 -15.85 15.78 23.04
CA GLU A 549 -15.31 16.78 23.98
C GLU A 549 -14.40 17.80 23.30
N ALA A 550 -13.63 17.36 22.30
CA ALA A 550 -12.79 18.24 21.47
C ALA A 550 -13.63 19.15 20.55
N GLY A 551 -14.93 18.90 20.40
CA GLY A 551 -15.86 19.76 19.64
C GLY A 551 -16.06 19.34 18.18
N TYR A 552 -15.67 18.12 17.79
CA TYR A 552 -15.98 17.59 16.47
C TYR A 552 -17.47 17.29 16.33
N PHE A 553 -18.02 17.53 15.14
CA PHE A 553 -19.38 17.09 14.82
C PHE A 553 -19.39 15.58 14.53
N ILE A 554 -20.33 14.87 15.15
CA ILE A 554 -20.46 13.42 15.07
C ILE A 554 -21.93 13.08 14.82
N GLU A 555 -22.19 12.24 13.82
CA GLU A 555 -23.52 11.76 13.48
C GLU A 555 -23.54 10.24 13.19
N ASP A 556 -24.72 9.63 13.16
CA ASP A 556 -24.87 8.21 12.78
C ASP A 556 -24.47 7.99 11.32
N ASP A 557 -23.76 6.88 11.03
CA ASP A 557 -23.54 6.46 9.64
C ASP A 557 -24.85 5.92 9.03
N VAL A 558 -25.25 6.51 7.90
CA VAL A 558 -26.50 6.16 7.19
C VAL A 558 -26.42 4.83 6.43
N VAL A 559 -25.21 4.33 6.18
CA VAL A 559 -24.92 3.09 5.46
C VAL A 559 -24.60 1.95 6.43
N ASP A 560 -23.70 2.16 7.39
CA ASP A 560 -23.29 1.14 8.38
C ASP A 560 -23.73 1.52 9.80
N LYS A 561 -24.84 0.92 10.24
CA LYS A 561 -25.43 1.13 11.57
C LYS A 561 -24.49 0.86 12.75
N SER A 562 -23.38 0.14 12.54
CA SER A 562 -22.37 -0.13 13.57
C SER A 562 -21.32 0.98 13.72
N SER A 563 -21.42 2.05 12.93
CA SER A 563 -20.44 3.15 12.91
C SER A 563 -21.08 4.53 13.06
N MET A 564 -20.23 5.48 13.41
CA MET A 564 -20.47 6.93 13.48
C MET A 564 -19.60 7.62 12.45
N VAL A 565 -20.04 8.79 11.99
CA VAL A 565 -19.32 9.67 11.07
C VAL A 565 -18.84 10.90 11.82
N VAL A 566 -17.54 11.16 11.75
CA VAL A 566 -16.89 12.33 12.34
C VAL A 566 -16.52 13.30 11.22
N GLU A 567 -16.95 14.55 11.33
CA GLU A 567 -16.63 15.61 10.37
C GLU A 567 -15.41 16.41 10.82
N ILE A 568 -14.39 16.44 9.95
CA ILE A 568 -13.12 17.11 10.24
C ILE A 568 -12.88 18.20 9.19
N PRO A 569 -12.85 19.49 9.58
CA PRO A 569 -12.55 20.59 8.66
C PRO A 569 -11.06 20.62 8.32
N VAL A 570 -10.76 20.58 7.02
CA VAL A 570 -9.40 20.54 6.47
C VAL A 570 -9.15 21.79 5.62
N ASP A 571 -8.00 22.45 5.84
CA ASP A 571 -7.41 23.41 4.92
C ASP A 571 -6.13 22.79 4.33
N HIS A 572 -6.09 22.61 3.01
CA HIS A 572 -4.93 22.08 2.31
C HIS A 572 -3.78 23.08 2.16
N GLY A 573 -4.04 24.36 2.44
CA GLY A 573 -3.06 25.44 2.41
C GLY A 573 -3.46 26.53 1.42
N GLU A 574 -2.98 27.74 1.69
CA GLU A 574 -3.20 28.90 0.83
C GLU A 574 -2.67 28.67 -0.59
N GLY A 575 -3.47 29.08 -1.58
CA GLY A 575 -3.16 28.92 -2.99
C GLY A 575 -3.28 27.50 -3.55
N VAL A 576 -3.53 26.48 -2.72
CA VAL A 576 -3.64 25.10 -3.20
C VAL A 576 -4.93 24.95 -4.00
N ARG A 577 -4.77 24.66 -5.29
CA ARG A 577 -5.89 24.47 -6.22
C ARG A 577 -6.63 23.16 -5.95
N GLY A 578 -7.95 23.18 -6.15
CA GLY A 578 -8.79 21.99 -6.11
C GLY A 578 -8.91 21.32 -7.48
N LEU A 579 -9.46 20.10 -7.53
CA LEU A 579 -9.70 19.35 -8.77
C LEU A 579 -10.61 20.06 -9.78
N ARG A 580 -11.38 21.07 -9.35
CA ARG A 580 -12.17 21.92 -10.25
C ARG A 580 -11.33 22.92 -11.05
N ASP A 581 -10.15 23.28 -10.53
CA ASP A 581 -9.25 24.29 -11.10
C ASP A 581 -8.07 23.68 -11.87
N VAL A 582 -8.05 22.35 -12.01
CA VAL A 582 -6.95 21.59 -12.62
C VAL A 582 -7.52 20.68 -13.69
N SER A 583 -7.07 20.88 -14.93
CA SER A 583 -7.51 20.05 -16.07
C SER A 583 -6.92 18.64 -16.01
N MET A 584 -7.56 17.69 -16.70
CA MET A 584 -7.05 16.35 -16.96
C MET A 584 -5.63 16.40 -17.57
N TRP A 585 -5.41 17.30 -18.53
CA TRP A 585 -4.12 17.46 -19.21
C TRP A 585 -3.01 17.94 -18.28
N GLU A 586 -3.34 18.84 -17.35
CA GLU A 586 -2.38 19.32 -16.36
C GLU A 586 -1.98 18.23 -15.37
N GLN A 587 -2.94 17.41 -14.93
CA GLN A 587 -2.64 16.24 -14.10
C GLN A 587 -1.74 15.25 -14.85
N LEU A 588 -2.05 14.91 -16.10
CA LEU A 588 -1.21 14.02 -16.91
C LEU A 588 0.20 14.59 -17.13
N ALA A 589 0.33 15.89 -17.37
CA ALA A 589 1.62 16.55 -17.55
C ALA A 589 2.45 16.48 -16.26
N LEU A 590 1.82 16.64 -15.09
CA LEU A 590 2.48 16.47 -13.80
C LEU A 590 2.92 15.02 -13.58
N ALA A 591 2.09 14.03 -13.91
CA ALA A 591 2.46 12.62 -13.84
C ALA A 591 3.68 12.31 -14.73
N ALA A 592 3.68 12.82 -15.96
CA ALA A 592 4.80 12.65 -16.90
C ALA A 592 6.09 13.33 -16.41
N LEU A 593 5.98 14.52 -15.81
CA LEU A 593 7.11 15.22 -15.18
C LEU A 593 7.71 14.38 -14.04
N LEU A 594 6.86 13.86 -13.15
CA LEU A 594 7.30 13.00 -12.04
C LEU A 594 7.93 11.70 -12.55
N GLN A 595 7.38 11.11 -13.60
CA GLN A 595 7.91 9.88 -14.19
C GLN A 595 9.27 10.10 -14.88
N LYS A 596 9.50 11.31 -15.42
CA LYS A 596 10.73 11.69 -16.10
C LYS A 596 11.85 12.12 -15.14
N TYR A 597 11.53 12.89 -14.10
CA TYR A 597 12.54 13.50 -13.24
C TYR A 597 12.73 12.78 -11.90
N TRP A 598 11.75 12.01 -11.45
CA TRP A 598 11.81 11.33 -10.15
C TRP A 598 11.75 9.81 -10.27
N SER A 599 10.63 9.27 -10.74
CA SER A 599 10.33 7.85 -10.54
C SER A 599 10.99 6.95 -11.58
N ASP A 600 11.81 6.01 -11.11
CA ASP A 600 12.33 4.92 -11.93
C ASP A 600 11.50 3.63 -11.85
N ASN A 601 10.68 3.46 -10.80
CA ASN A 601 9.55 2.54 -10.81
C ASN A 601 8.41 3.14 -11.66
N GLN A 602 7.37 3.66 -11.03
CA GLN A 602 6.16 4.17 -11.68
C GLN A 602 5.49 5.26 -10.82
N VAL A 603 4.77 6.16 -11.49
CA VAL A 603 3.91 7.18 -10.87
C VAL A 603 2.48 6.66 -10.80
N SER A 604 2.01 6.34 -9.59
CA SER A 604 0.61 6.02 -9.37
C SER A 604 -0.21 7.31 -9.35
N CYS A 605 -1.17 7.38 -10.27
CA CYS A 605 -2.06 8.51 -10.43
C CYS A 605 -3.44 8.06 -10.92
N THR A 606 -4.47 8.62 -10.28
CA THR A 606 -5.84 8.67 -10.79
C THR A 606 -6.04 10.06 -11.36
N ILE A 607 -6.21 10.15 -12.68
CA ILE A 607 -6.46 11.39 -13.38
C ILE A 607 -7.96 11.63 -13.39
N THR A 608 -8.39 12.59 -12.59
CA THR A 608 -9.79 12.96 -12.49
C THR A 608 -10.16 13.88 -13.65
N PHE A 609 -11.28 13.63 -14.34
CA PHE A 609 -11.65 14.38 -15.54
C PHE A 609 -13.14 14.73 -15.58
N ASP A 610 -13.46 15.80 -16.30
CA ASP A 610 -14.82 16.18 -16.65
C ASP A 610 -15.43 15.23 -17.70
N PRO A 611 -16.50 14.48 -17.40
CA PRO A 611 -17.04 13.51 -18.35
C PRO A 611 -17.52 14.12 -19.66
N ALA A 612 -18.05 15.35 -19.62
CA ALA A 612 -18.64 16.01 -20.79
C ALA A 612 -17.59 16.68 -21.67
N SER A 613 -16.66 17.45 -21.07
CA SER A 613 -15.70 18.26 -21.80
C SER A 613 -14.35 17.55 -22.02
N GLU A 614 -13.89 16.73 -21.08
CA GLU A 614 -12.59 16.05 -21.12
C GLU A 614 -12.70 14.56 -21.46
N GLY A 615 -13.82 13.91 -21.14
CA GLY A 615 -14.08 12.50 -21.45
C GLY A 615 -13.83 12.14 -22.93
N PRO A 616 -14.38 12.88 -23.91
CA PRO A 616 -14.11 12.65 -25.33
C PRO A 616 -12.62 12.77 -25.74
N GLN A 617 -11.77 13.33 -24.89
CA GLN A 617 -10.35 13.57 -25.15
C GLN A 617 -9.44 12.43 -24.64
N LEU A 618 -9.98 11.44 -23.91
CA LEU A 618 -9.18 10.37 -23.31
C LEU A 618 -8.32 9.60 -24.32
N ASN A 619 -8.84 9.32 -25.51
CA ASN A 619 -8.08 8.63 -26.55
C ASN A 619 -6.83 9.45 -26.95
N ASN A 620 -7.02 10.74 -27.21
CA ASN A 620 -5.92 11.65 -27.53
C ASN A 620 -4.93 11.73 -26.35
N ALA A 621 -5.42 11.80 -25.12
CA ALA A 621 -4.55 11.83 -23.94
C ALA A 621 -3.66 10.59 -23.86
N LEU A 622 -4.25 9.39 -24.00
CA LEU A 622 -3.50 8.13 -24.04
C LEU A 622 -2.47 8.12 -25.18
N ASP A 623 -2.84 8.61 -26.37
CA ASP A 623 -1.95 8.67 -27.53
C ASP A 623 -0.69 9.50 -27.30
N TYR A 624 -0.78 10.61 -26.56
CA TYR A 624 0.37 11.45 -26.23
C TYR A 624 1.17 10.92 -25.04
N TYR A 625 0.49 10.37 -24.03
CA TYR A 625 1.12 10.00 -22.76
C TYR A 625 1.62 8.55 -22.68
N GLN A 626 1.24 7.68 -23.62
CA GLN A 626 1.85 6.35 -23.77
C GLN A 626 3.37 6.37 -23.97
N TYR A 627 3.96 7.50 -24.38
CA TYR A 627 5.41 7.66 -24.53
C TYR A 627 6.10 8.25 -23.29
N GLN A 628 5.32 8.61 -22.26
CA GLN A 628 5.79 9.40 -21.11
C GLN A 628 5.42 8.78 -19.76
N LEU A 629 4.53 7.79 -19.74
CA LEU A 629 4.06 7.08 -18.55
C LEU A 629 4.24 5.57 -18.72
N LYS A 630 4.34 4.82 -17.61
CA LYS A 630 4.31 3.35 -17.67
C LYS A 630 2.94 2.79 -17.30
N GLY A 631 2.05 3.64 -16.80
CA GLY A 631 0.67 3.32 -16.48
C GLY A 631 -0.07 4.56 -15.97
N VAL A 632 -1.39 4.52 -16.01
CA VAL A 632 -2.29 5.62 -15.62
C VAL A 632 -3.68 5.07 -15.35
N SER A 633 -4.40 5.69 -14.40
CA SER A 633 -5.83 5.47 -14.19
C SER A 633 -6.60 6.77 -14.42
N PHE A 634 -7.87 6.67 -14.76
CA PHE A 634 -8.75 7.82 -14.96
C PHE A 634 -10.05 7.63 -14.19
N LEU A 635 -10.59 8.72 -13.63
CA LEU A 635 -11.85 8.67 -12.90
C LEU A 635 -12.76 9.83 -13.33
N PRO A 636 -14.00 9.56 -13.78
CA PRO A 636 -14.93 10.64 -14.08
C PRO A 636 -15.31 11.38 -12.80
N ARG A 637 -15.31 12.72 -12.85
CA ARG A 637 -15.86 13.54 -11.76
C ARG A 637 -17.34 13.22 -11.58
N ILE A 638 -17.74 13.07 -10.33
CA ILE A 638 -19.13 12.92 -9.93
C ILE A 638 -19.60 14.25 -9.35
N ASP A 639 -20.83 14.64 -9.67
CA ASP A 639 -21.44 15.83 -9.07
C ASP A 639 -21.59 15.69 -7.56
N TYR A 640 -21.42 16.82 -6.86
CA TYR A 640 -21.59 16.89 -5.41
C TYR A 640 -23.01 16.47 -5.00
N GLY A 641 -23.10 15.66 -3.93
CA GLY A 641 -24.37 15.17 -3.40
C GLY A 641 -24.88 13.87 -4.03
N ALA A 642 -24.05 13.17 -4.81
CA ALA A 642 -24.41 11.89 -5.42
C ALA A 642 -24.82 10.81 -4.39
N TYR A 643 -24.33 10.89 -3.16
CA TYR A 643 -24.73 10.02 -2.06
C TYR A 643 -24.56 10.73 -0.70
N PRO A 644 -25.33 10.36 0.33
CA PRO A 644 -25.23 10.99 1.65
C PRO A 644 -23.88 10.69 2.31
N GLN A 645 -23.39 11.62 3.14
CA GLN A 645 -22.14 11.49 3.88
C GLN A 645 -20.92 11.18 3.00
N MET A 646 -20.75 11.98 1.93
CA MET A 646 -19.58 11.88 1.05
C MET A 646 -18.28 12.04 1.87
N PRO A 647 -17.23 11.24 1.59
CA PRO A 647 -15.96 11.30 2.31
C PRO A 647 -15.29 12.67 2.27
N TYR A 648 -15.54 13.43 1.20
CA TYR A 648 -15.10 14.80 1.03
C TYR A 648 -16.29 15.67 0.66
N GLU A 649 -16.35 16.87 1.24
CA GLU A 649 -17.32 17.91 0.89
C GLU A 649 -16.61 19.25 0.83
N ALA A 650 -16.67 19.92 -0.32
CA ALA A 650 -16.11 21.25 -0.48
C ALA A 650 -16.91 22.28 0.32
N ILE A 651 -16.22 23.13 1.07
CA ILE A 651 -16.82 24.21 1.87
C ILE A 651 -16.12 25.53 1.59
N ASP A 652 -16.76 26.64 1.92
CA ASP A 652 -16.10 27.95 1.89
C ASP A 652 -15.24 28.20 3.12
N GLU A 653 -14.37 29.21 3.03
CA GLU A 653 -13.46 29.62 4.11
C GLU A 653 -14.22 30.05 5.38
N ALA A 654 -15.39 30.69 5.23
CA ALA A 654 -16.19 31.14 6.37
C ALA A 654 -16.73 29.96 7.18
N THR A 655 -17.19 28.91 6.50
CA THR A 655 -17.67 27.66 7.07
C THR A 655 -16.52 26.90 7.73
N TYR A 656 -15.38 26.77 7.05
CA TYR A 656 -14.17 26.18 7.63
C TYR A 656 -13.78 26.88 8.93
N ASN A 657 -13.66 28.22 8.91
CA ASN A 657 -13.28 29.01 10.08
C ASN A 657 -14.31 28.93 11.21
N LYS A 658 -15.59 28.71 10.89
CA LYS A 658 -16.64 28.48 11.90
C LYS A 658 -16.47 27.10 12.55
N MET A 659 -16.25 26.04 11.76
CA MET A 659 -16.03 24.68 12.28
C MET A 659 -14.75 24.59 13.09
N ALA A 660 -13.64 25.10 12.55
CA ALA A 660 -12.32 25.07 13.20
C ALA A 660 -12.30 25.79 14.56
N ARG A 661 -13.04 26.91 14.70
CA ARG A 661 -13.17 27.63 15.99
C ARG A 661 -13.89 26.85 17.08
N ASN A 662 -14.76 25.91 16.71
CA ASN A 662 -15.47 25.07 17.67
C ASN A 662 -14.60 23.89 18.15
N ILE A 663 -13.53 23.59 17.43
CA ILE A 663 -12.59 22.52 17.79
C ILE A 663 -11.56 23.09 18.76
N LYS A 664 -11.46 22.47 19.94
CA LYS A 664 -10.50 22.88 20.98
C LYS A 664 -9.08 22.55 20.51
N SER A 665 -8.18 23.55 20.50
CA SER A 665 -6.78 23.41 20.08
C SER A 665 -5.94 22.46 20.96
N GLU A 666 -6.42 22.24 22.20
CA GLU A 666 -5.87 21.32 23.19
C GLU A 666 -6.71 20.04 23.28
N SER A 667 -7.06 19.44 22.14
CA SER A 667 -7.72 18.14 22.16
C SER A 667 -6.85 17.17 22.97
N GLN A 668 -7.35 16.75 24.13
CA GLN A 668 -6.69 15.80 25.03
C GLN A 668 -6.71 14.36 24.47
N LEU A 669 -6.71 14.22 23.13
CA LEU A 669 -6.65 12.94 22.42
C LEU A 669 -5.45 12.10 22.85
N HIS A 670 -4.38 12.75 23.34
CA HIS A 670 -3.20 12.09 23.91
C HIS A 670 -3.37 11.56 25.34
N LEU A 671 -4.41 11.99 26.07
CA LEU A 671 -4.75 11.56 27.42
C LEU A 671 -5.87 10.51 27.46
N VAL A 672 -6.49 10.18 26.32
CA VAL A 672 -7.54 9.16 26.22
C VAL A 672 -6.97 7.82 26.65
N ARG A 673 -7.49 7.30 27.77
CA ARG A 673 -7.20 5.96 28.27
C ARG A 673 -8.35 5.07 27.83
N ASP A 674 -8.07 4.10 26.95
CA ASP A 674 -9.07 3.12 26.51
C ASP A 674 -9.57 2.30 27.70
N SER A 675 -10.88 2.08 27.73
CA SER A 675 -11.53 1.25 28.75
C SER A 675 -11.52 -0.24 28.35
N GLU A 676 -11.28 -0.54 27.07
CA GLU A 676 -11.16 -1.90 26.54
C GLU A 676 -9.72 -2.26 26.13
N LYS A 677 -9.25 -3.44 26.56
CA LYS A 677 -7.95 -4.04 26.19
C LYS A 677 -7.94 -4.59 24.76
N LYS A 678 -8.25 -3.77 23.75
CA LYS A 678 -8.25 -4.18 22.34
C LYS A 678 -7.39 -3.24 21.50
N ASP A 679 -6.59 -3.81 20.59
CA ASP A 679 -5.97 -3.02 19.52
C ASP A 679 -7.07 -2.29 18.73
N ALA A 680 -6.74 -1.13 18.17
CA ALA A 680 -7.74 -0.26 17.56
C ALA A 680 -8.50 -0.99 16.46
N GLU A 681 -9.83 -0.86 16.45
CA GLU A 681 -10.66 -1.37 15.37
C GLU A 681 -10.34 -0.56 14.09
N ALA A 682 -9.66 -1.21 13.16
CA ALA A 682 -9.22 -0.59 11.92
C ALA A 682 -10.43 -0.32 11.00
N GLU A 683 -10.35 0.81 10.29
CA GLU A 683 -11.37 1.31 9.37
C GLU A 683 -11.79 0.27 8.32
N ARG A 684 -13.10 0.01 8.23
CA ARG A 684 -13.69 -0.89 7.22
C ARG A 684 -13.65 -0.32 5.79
N PHE A 685 -13.40 0.98 5.60
CA PHE A 685 -13.38 1.66 4.30
C PHE A 685 -12.42 2.86 4.25
N CYS A 686 -11.41 2.81 3.40
CA CYS A 686 -10.61 3.91 2.86
C CYS A 686 -11.10 3.98 1.41
N THR A 687 -12.17 4.73 1.22
CA THR A 687 -12.62 5.15 -0.09
C THR A 687 -11.80 6.39 -0.44
N ASN A 688 -10.65 6.15 -1.06
CA ASN A 688 -10.22 7.09 -2.08
C ASN A 688 -10.81 6.49 -3.35
N ASP A 689 -11.89 7.11 -3.82
CA ASP A 689 -12.55 6.83 -5.08
C ASP A 689 -13.31 5.50 -5.15
N SER A 690 -14.52 5.47 -4.58
CA SER A 690 -15.47 4.42 -4.93
C SER A 690 -15.96 4.64 -6.36
N CYS A 691 -15.67 3.69 -7.25
CA CYS A 691 -16.51 3.46 -8.43
C CYS A 691 -17.93 3.20 -7.93
N THR A 692 -18.91 3.96 -8.43
CA THR A 692 -20.32 3.75 -8.14
C THR A 692 -20.72 2.32 -8.47
N ILE A 693 -21.43 1.67 -7.53
CA ILE A 693 -22.12 0.39 -7.72
C ILE A 693 -23.09 0.49 -8.89
#